data_AF-A0A9X0LBW9-F1
#
_entry.id   AF-A0A9X0LBW9-F1
#
_cell.length_a   1.000
_cell.length_b   1.000
_cell.length_c   1.000
_cell.angle_alpha   90.00
_cell.angle_beta   90.00
_cell.angle_gamma   90.00
#
_symmetry.space_group_name_H-M   'P 1'
#
loop_
_entity.id
_entity.type
_entity.pdbx_description
1 polymer ?
#
loop_
_entity_poly.entity_id
_entity_poly.type
_entity_poly.pdbx_seq_one_letter_code
_entity_poly.pdbx_strand_id
1 'polypeptide(L)'
;MTTASTTRGADVGTAEATYAQHAVWFTEQAGTAGTAYHMALGVRFGAELDTQSLVAACTSVIERHPILSARITGDDDGTPRLAPADTRPSVGFGDLTDARIAEEIARPFDLQAGPLARFTLLTGVGGEYLLLVTAHHVAFDGTSKDVLARDLAAAYAAARAQEPTDLPARADDYSGLAAAEQQRIAADLPAARDYWAGHWSGPGDLVLPGLRRLPTAAEPGVAVAADLPAELVDGVDRLARTLAVTRFEVLFAALHALLARYGNLGVPVGVALSTRTPEQADLVGLFVNELPVAADTATATFRDHAQALRARLREVYRHRAVPLAHAVPGLRPAPALTPVSVGYRRRAAEPVFPGVPSQVEWTLFSGAARNALHVQIVDAPTGITVSLHHSPTAIDTDAVRRIGGHLHTLLAAVIADPDRPVARLPLLPADELDQVTRAGTDTTRSCPAATVPDLFAARVAADPDAPALVDGDLTLSYRRLDEASRRLAGALRQRGVGPASLVAMPLERSWQAVATMLAVLRCGAAYLPIDPAHPAARQEAVLTDAAPTLVVTATGTASDRPTLALTDVALLDGPLPTEPDERPGVDDLAYVLYTSGSTGRPKGVAIRHGSLANMLFGVRDLLGSGPTHRWLHLTSLSFDISTVEVFLPLVTGGQVVVASTVSALDGPAVLALVRSAGVTHAQATPSGWRVLLEAGLGAPGDPTPPLVAVAGGEALPVTLARELRARTTRLINGYGPTEATVYATMADIPADPVDVTIGTALPNVRAYILDTAGLPTPVGLPGELHLAGAGVALGYLGRDDLTAQRFVPDPYSPVGERMYRTGDRCRWRPDGHIEFLGRTDHQVKIRGHRIELGEIDARLLDHPGVAEAVTVLRQDTDEPRLVAYLVPRPGGVPESADLRHHLASSLPQAALPSDYVILDRLPLNANGKVDRAALPAPTARPTAVAAGPVGAAGPVDDDPLVAQLRLIWQEVLRIPDIGVHEDLFDLGGHSLTITRISGRIQQRLGVDVPLDAFFDTPTIAEIADIVRQVRKES
;
A
#
# COMPACT_ATOMS: atom_id res chain seq x y z
N MET A 1 19.00 72.44 -40.04
CA MET A 1 20.16 71.88 -39.33
C MET A 1 19.86 71.93 -37.84
N THR A 2 19.35 70.82 -37.29
CA THR A 2 19.64 70.31 -35.94
C THR A 2 19.00 68.93 -35.88
N THR A 3 19.84 67.92 -36.06
CA THR A 3 19.54 66.50 -36.02
C THR A 3 19.14 66.09 -34.60
N ALA A 4 17.87 65.75 -34.39
CA ALA A 4 17.43 64.99 -33.23
C ALA A 4 17.91 63.54 -33.41
N SER A 5 18.99 63.19 -32.71
CA SER A 5 19.45 61.81 -32.55
C SER A 5 18.39 61.04 -31.76
N THR A 6 17.62 60.21 -32.46
CA THR A 6 16.80 59.17 -31.83
C THR A 6 17.75 58.09 -31.34
N THR A 7 18.10 58.09 -30.06
CA THR A 7 18.68 56.93 -29.38
C THR A 7 17.63 55.82 -29.41
N ARG A 8 17.68 54.95 -30.44
CA ARG A 8 17.04 53.64 -30.40
C ARG A 8 17.63 52.91 -29.19
N GLY A 9 16.84 52.68 -28.15
CA GLY A 9 17.23 51.79 -27.06
C GLY A 9 17.61 50.41 -27.62
N ALA A 10 18.53 49.72 -26.94
CA ALA A 10 18.92 48.37 -27.30
C ALA A 10 17.69 47.45 -27.46
N ASP A 11 17.71 46.61 -28.49
CA ASP A 11 16.64 45.67 -28.80
C ASP A 11 17.18 44.23 -28.66
N VAL A 12 16.31 43.27 -28.34
CA VAL A 12 16.70 41.85 -28.17
C VAL A 12 17.21 41.24 -29.48
N GLY A 13 16.88 41.84 -30.62
CA GLY A 13 17.17 41.32 -31.96
C GLY A 13 16.29 40.11 -32.30
N THR A 14 16.55 39.48 -33.45
CA THR A 14 15.87 38.24 -33.85
C THR A 14 16.87 37.10 -33.93
N ALA A 15 16.72 36.09 -33.08
CA ALA A 15 17.59 34.91 -33.04
C ALA A 15 16.81 33.66 -32.63
N GLU A 16 17.40 32.49 -32.88
CA GLU A 16 16.92 31.25 -32.27
C GLU A 16 17.02 31.34 -30.74
N ALA A 17 16.03 30.79 -30.05
CA ALA A 17 16.02 30.78 -28.59
C ALA A 17 17.09 29.82 -28.05
N THR A 18 17.51 30.01 -26.81
CA THR A 18 18.49 29.09 -26.19
C THR A 18 17.86 27.70 -25.97
N TYR A 19 18.70 26.66 -25.87
CA TYR A 19 18.23 25.30 -25.57
C TYR A 19 17.39 25.21 -24.27
N ALA A 20 17.67 26.03 -23.26
CA ALA A 20 16.86 26.08 -22.04
C ALA A 20 15.46 26.65 -22.34
N GLN A 21 15.39 27.69 -23.19
CA GLN A 21 14.13 28.27 -23.65
C GLN A 21 13.35 27.33 -24.57
N HIS A 22 14.02 26.46 -25.34
CA HIS A 22 13.38 25.39 -26.11
C HIS A 22 12.55 24.48 -25.20
N ALA A 23 13.13 24.00 -24.10
CA ALA A 23 12.45 23.11 -23.15
C ALA A 23 11.20 23.75 -22.54
N VAL A 24 11.28 25.04 -22.17
CA VAL A 24 10.12 25.80 -21.66
C VAL A 24 9.06 25.96 -22.76
N TRP A 25 9.46 26.39 -23.95
CA TRP A 25 8.56 26.58 -25.10
C TRP A 25 7.81 25.29 -25.46
N PHE A 26 8.49 24.15 -25.55
CA PHE A 26 7.84 22.88 -25.88
C PHE A 26 6.86 22.42 -24.80
N THR A 27 7.12 22.74 -23.53
CA THR A 27 6.20 22.44 -22.42
C THR A 27 4.93 23.31 -22.50
N GLU A 28 5.08 24.58 -22.87
CA GLU A 28 3.96 25.50 -23.15
C GLU A 28 3.13 25.04 -24.35
N GLN A 29 3.77 24.70 -25.48
CA GLN A 29 3.07 24.18 -26.66
C GLN A 29 2.38 22.84 -26.41
N ALA A 30 2.90 22.03 -25.48
CA ALA A 30 2.24 20.79 -25.05
C ALA A 30 1.02 21.02 -24.13
N GLY A 31 0.76 22.27 -23.68
CA GLY A 31 -0.35 22.61 -22.80
C GLY A 31 -0.21 22.07 -21.37
N THR A 32 1.03 21.74 -20.95
CA THR A 32 1.29 21.15 -19.62
C THR A 32 1.93 22.13 -18.63
N ALA A 33 2.33 23.31 -19.10
CA ALA A 33 3.01 24.33 -18.31
C ALA A 33 2.09 25.09 -17.34
N GLY A 34 0.83 25.36 -17.73
CA GLY A 34 -0.11 26.15 -16.93
C GLY A 34 0.52 27.46 -16.45
N THR A 35 0.50 27.71 -15.14
CA THR A 35 1.18 28.87 -14.53
C THR A 35 2.50 28.49 -13.82
N ALA A 36 3.02 27.28 -14.03
CA ALA A 36 4.24 26.81 -13.37
C ALA A 36 5.50 27.60 -13.75
N TYR A 37 5.49 28.25 -14.92
CA TYR A 37 6.57 29.13 -15.37
C TYR A 37 6.30 30.61 -15.09
N HIS A 38 5.29 30.96 -14.30
CA HIS A 38 5.13 32.34 -13.84
C HIS A 38 6.07 32.61 -12.67
N MET A 39 6.77 33.74 -12.73
CA MET A 39 7.63 34.23 -11.66
C MET A 39 7.15 35.59 -11.19
N ALA A 40 7.26 35.85 -9.89
CA ALA A 40 6.90 37.12 -9.29
C ALA A 40 8.02 37.68 -8.39
N LEU A 41 8.17 39.00 -8.41
CA LEU A 41 8.98 39.81 -7.50
C LEU A 41 8.08 40.92 -6.95
N GLY A 42 7.98 41.01 -5.62
CA GLY A 42 7.26 42.11 -4.96
C GLY A 42 8.24 43.06 -4.28
N VAL A 43 7.98 44.36 -4.34
CA VAL A 43 8.65 45.35 -3.48
C VAL A 43 7.58 46.18 -2.78
N ARG A 44 7.47 46.04 -1.47
CA ARG A 44 6.60 46.86 -0.63
C ARG A 44 7.27 48.18 -0.30
N PHE A 45 6.48 49.24 -0.28
CA PHE A 45 6.91 50.59 0.09
C PHE A 45 5.95 51.24 1.08
N GLY A 46 6.50 52.09 1.94
CA GLY A 46 5.73 52.99 2.81
C GLY A 46 5.05 54.15 2.04
N ALA A 47 4.29 54.96 2.77
CA ALA A 47 3.50 56.07 2.24
C ALA A 47 4.32 57.22 1.64
N GLU A 48 5.63 57.25 1.90
CA GLU A 48 6.56 58.26 1.38
C GLU A 48 7.06 57.97 -0.04
N LEU A 49 6.49 56.96 -0.71
CA LEU A 49 6.88 56.58 -2.06
C LEU A 49 6.61 57.72 -3.06
N ASP A 50 7.68 58.21 -3.70
CA ASP A 50 7.56 58.98 -4.94
C ASP A 50 7.22 58.06 -6.11
N THR A 51 5.93 57.99 -6.45
CA THR A 51 5.42 57.13 -7.52
C THR A 51 5.91 57.55 -8.91
N GLN A 52 6.21 58.83 -9.15
CA GLN A 52 6.74 59.31 -10.43
C GLN A 52 8.17 58.81 -10.64
N SER A 53 9.01 58.94 -9.61
CA SER A 53 10.38 58.40 -9.63
C SER A 53 10.38 56.88 -9.79
N LEU A 54 9.42 56.17 -9.20
CA LEU A 54 9.30 54.71 -9.37
C LEU A 54 8.90 54.32 -10.80
N VAL A 55 7.96 55.02 -11.42
CA VAL A 55 7.56 54.77 -12.82
C VAL A 55 8.73 55.04 -13.77
N ALA A 56 9.48 56.12 -13.55
CA ALA A 56 10.70 56.42 -14.31
C ALA A 56 11.75 55.31 -14.14
N ALA A 57 11.96 54.84 -12.91
CA ALA A 57 12.87 53.74 -12.62
C ALA A 57 12.48 52.44 -13.33
N CYS A 58 11.19 52.07 -13.31
CA CYS A 58 10.69 50.90 -14.04
C CYS A 58 10.97 51.04 -15.54
N THR A 59 10.76 52.22 -16.10
CA THR A 59 11.01 52.50 -17.54
C THR A 59 12.49 52.30 -17.88
N SER A 60 13.41 52.88 -17.11
CA SER A 60 14.85 52.69 -17.31
C SER A 60 15.28 51.23 -17.21
N VAL A 61 14.68 50.46 -16.28
CA VAL A 61 14.97 49.03 -16.12
C VAL A 61 14.44 48.19 -17.27
N ILE A 62 13.25 48.51 -17.79
CA ILE A 62 12.68 47.84 -18.98
C ILE A 62 13.56 48.11 -20.21
N GLU A 63 14.08 49.33 -20.36
CA GLU A 63 15.02 49.67 -21.43
C GLU A 63 16.37 48.96 -21.29
N ARG A 64 16.86 48.81 -20.06
CA ARG A 64 18.11 48.11 -19.75
C ARG A 64 18.05 46.61 -20.02
N HIS A 65 16.88 45.98 -19.89
CA HIS A 65 16.71 44.54 -20.03
C HIS A 65 15.76 44.19 -21.18
N PRO A 66 16.23 44.23 -22.46
CA PRO A 66 15.37 44.04 -23.63
C PRO A 66 14.57 42.73 -23.66
N ILE A 67 15.08 41.67 -23.01
CA ILE A 67 14.39 40.37 -22.91
C ILE A 67 13.02 40.47 -22.23
N LEU A 68 12.79 41.46 -21.36
CA LEU A 68 11.49 41.71 -20.72
C LEU A 68 10.44 42.19 -21.74
N SER A 69 10.88 42.80 -22.85
CA SER A 69 10.06 43.31 -23.94
C SER A 69 10.06 42.39 -25.17
N ALA A 70 10.52 41.14 -25.02
CA ALA A 70 10.58 40.18 -26.12
C ALA A 70 9.25 39.43 -26.31
N ARG A 71 9.19 38.65 -27.38
CA ARG A 71 8.24 37.56 -27.66
C ARG A 71 9.00 36.35 -28.19
N ILE A 72 8.35 35.19 -28.19
CA ILE A 72 8.86 33.94 -28.77
C ILE A 72 7.86 33.41 -29.79
N THR A 73 8.32 33.18 -31.02
CA THR A 73 7.53 32.62 -32.11
C THR A 73 8.13 31.29 -32.58
N GLY A 74 7.30 30.34 -33.00
CA GLY A 74 7.81 29.15 -33.73
C GLY A 74 8.08 29.50 -35.20
N ASP A 75 9.14 28.95 -35.78
CA ASP A 75 9.30 28.91 -37.23
C ASP A 75 8.47 27.77 -37.87
N ASP A 76 8.55 27.64 -39.20
CA ASP A 76 7.80 26.63 -39.97
C ASP A 76 8.14 25.18 -39.55
N ASP A 77 9.33 24.97 -38.96
CA ASP A 77 9.82 23.68 -38.46
C ASP A 77 9.55 23.50 -36.94
N GLY A 78 8.93 24.48 -36.29
CA GLY A 78 8.56 24.46 -34.87
C GLY A 78 9.65 24.91 -33.89
N THR A 79 10.78 25.42 -34.38
CA THR A 79 11.90 25.91 -33.56
C THR A 79 11.56 27.31 -33.00
N PRO A 80 11.69 27.53 -31.68
CA PRO A 80 11.37 28.83 -31.09
C PRO A 80 12.45 29.88 -31.39
N ARG A 81 12.01 31.08 -31.77
CA ARG A 81 12.83 32.26 -32.03
C ARG A 81 12.41 33.41 -31.13
N LEU A 82 13.39 34.06 -30.52
CA LEU A 82 13.21 35.32 -29.82
C LEU A 82 13.11 36.45 -30.83
N ALA A 83 12.18 37.36 -30.59
CA ALA A 83 12.00 38.58 -31.35
C ALA A 83 11.51 39.72 -30.44
N PRO A 84 11.61 40.99 -30.87
CA PRO A 84 11.01 42.10 -30.16
C PRO A 84 9.47 41.97 -30.19
N ALA A 85 8.80 42.24 -29.07
CA ALA A 85 7.34 42.33 -29.04
C ALA A 85 6.87 43.65 -29.66
N ASP A 86 5.62 43.66 -30.15
CA ASP A 86 5.04 44.86 -30.78
C ASP A 86 4.71 45.94 -29.73
N THR A 87 4.62 45.56 -28.44
CA THR A 87 4.39 46.46 -27.31
C THR A 87 5.43 46.24 -26.22
N ARG A 88 5.83 47.31 -25.55
CA ARG A 88 6.74 47.26 -24.38
C ARG A 88 5.94 47.23 -23.09
N PRO A 89 6.45 46.61 -22.01
CA PRO A 89 5.86 46.71 -20.68
C PRO A 89 5.72 48.18 -20.25
N SER A 90 4.63 48.49 -19.55
CA SER A 90 4.40 49.75 -18.85
C SER A 90 3.91 49.47 -17.43
N VAL A 91 4.02 50.44 -16.53
CA VAL A 91 3.52 50.30 -15.16
C VAL A 91 1.99 50.43 -15.15
N GLY A 92 1.30 49.34 -14.82
CA GLY A 92 -0.13 49.32 -14.50
C GLY A 92 -0.40 49.76 -13.06
N PHE A 93 -1.64 50.15 -12.77
CA PHE A 93 -2.07 50.60 -11.43
C PHE A 93 -3.29 49.81 -10.96
N GLY A 94 -3.41 49.56 -9.67
CA GLY A 94 -4.57 48.91 -9.07
C GLY A 94 -4.59 48.96 -7.55
N ASP A 95 -5.62 48.35 -6.95
CA ASP A 95 -5.78 48.28 -5.50
C ASP A 95 -4.98 47.11 -4.90
N LEU A 96 -4.31 47.36 -3.78
CA LEU A 96 -3.56 46.34 -3.04
C LEU A 96 -4.51 45.46 -2.23
N THR A 97 -4.79 44.28 -2.79
CA THR A 97 -5.50 43.20 -2.12
C THR A 97 -4.84 41.87 -2.45
N ASP A 98 -4.93 40.89 -1.55
CA ASP A 98 -4.37 39.55 -1.79
C ASP A 98 -4.96 38.90 -3.05
N ALA A 99 -6.25 39.11 -3.28
CA ALA A 99 -6.94 38.63 -4.48
C ALA A 99 -6.33 39.22 -5.76
N ARG A 100 -6.01 40.52 -5.75
CA ARG A 100 -5.39 41.20 -6.90
C ARG A 100 -3.95 40.73 -7.15
N ILE A 101 -3.17 40.52 -6.08
CA ILE A 101 -1.82 39.94 -6.20
C ILE A 101 -1.89 38.55 -6.84
N ALA A 102 -2.78 37.69 -6.33
CA ALA A 102 -2.96 36.34 -6.84
C ALA A 102 -3.43 36.33 -8.31
N GLU A 103 -4.37 37.21 -8.68
CA GLU A 103 -4.85 37.39 -10.05
C GLU A 103 -3.71 37.81 -10.99
N GLU A 104 -2.90 38.80 -10.62
CA GLU A 104 -1.79 39.27 -11.47
C GLU A 104 -0.71 38.20 -11.64
N ILE A 105 -0.41 37.43 -10.60
CA ILE A 105 0.53 36.30 -10.64
C ILE A 105 0.00 35.16 -11.52
N ALA A 106 -1.29 34.82 -11.40
CA ALA A 106 -1.91 33.73 -12.15
C ALA A 106 -2.26 34.11 -13.60
N ARG A 107 -2.31 35.40 -13.93
CA ARG A 107 -2.65 35.88 -15.28
C ARG A 107 -1.70 35.28 -16.34
N PRO A 108 -2.21 34.55 -17.35
CA PRO A 108 -1.40 33.90 -18.39
C PRO A 108 -0.54 34.87 -19.20
N PHE A 109 0.61 34.38 -19.69
CA PHE A 109 1.42 35.06 -20.69
C PHE A 109 1.18 34.44 -22.07
N ASP A 110 0.92 35.27 -23.08
CA ASP A 110 1.01 34.86 -24.48
C ASP A 110 2.44 35.08 -24.96
N LEU A 111 3.20 33.99 -25.08
CA LEU A 111 4.59 34.05 -25.50
C LEU A 111 4.76 34.57 -26.93
N GLN A 112 3.78 34.37 -27.81
CA GLN A 112 3.85 34.78 -29.22
C GLN A 112 3.57 36.26 -29.40
N ALA A 113 2.68 36.83 -28.59
CA ALA A 113 2.42 38.26 -28.60
C ALA A 113 3.48 39.05 -27.81
N GLY A 114 3.91 38.51 -26.66
CA GLY A 114 4.65 39.27 -25.66
C GLY A 114 3.82 40.44 -25.08
N PRO A 115 4.43 41.32 -24.26
CA PRO A 115 5.77 41.19 -23.69
C PRO A 115 5.85 40.09 -22.61
N LEU A 116 7.07 39.66 -22.27
CA LEU A 116 7.32 38.56 -21.33
C LEU A 116 7.35 38.97 -19.85
N ALA A 117 7.08 40.25 -19.55
CA ALA A 117 6.96 40.77 -18.19
C ALA A 117 5.90 41.88 -18.07
N ARG A 118 5.38 42.04 -16.86
CA ARG A 118 4.39 43.05 -16.46
C ARG A 118 4.83 43.70 -15.15
N PHE A 119 4.58 45.00 -15.03
CA PHE A 119 4.85 45.80 -13.85
C PHE A 119 3.54 46.41 -13.37
N THR A 120 3.16 46.16 -12.12
CA THR A 120 1.90 46.65 -11.55
C THR A 120 2.16 47.29 -10.20
N LEU A 121 1.84 48.57 -10.04
CA LEU A 121 1.86 49.26 -8.76
C LEU A 121 0.49 49.15 -8.10
N LEU A 122 0.42 48.40 -7.02
CA LEU A 122 -0.78 48.22 -6.21
C LEU A 122 -0.76 49.16 -5.01
N THR A 123 -1.87 49.83 -4.73
CA THR A 123 -2.00 50.83 -3.65
C THR A 123 -3.00 50.38 -2.59
N GLY A 124 -2.58 50.33 -1.33
CA GLY A 124 -3.39 49.91 -0.18
C GLY A 124 -3.97 51.06 0.64
N VAL A 125 -4.83 50.71 1.59
CA VAL A 125 -5.39 51.66 2.56
C VAL A 125 -4.29 52.15 3.49
N GLY A 126 -4.15 53.47 3.66
CA GLY A 126 -3.10 54.07 4.51
C GLY A 126 -1.81 54.44 3.79
N GLY A 127 -1.76 54.32 2.45
CA GLY A 127 -0.61 54.73 1.65
C GLY A 127 0.47 53.65 1.48
N GLU A 128 0.18 52.39 1.81
CA GLU A 128 1.10 51.30 1.50
C GLU A 128 1.08 50.99 -0.01
N TYR A 129 2.24 50.69 -0.59
CA TYR A 129 2.37 50.32 -1.99
C TYR A 129 3.06 48.97 -2.16
N LEU A 130 2.69 48.23 -3.21
CA LEU A 130 3.40 47.05 -3.68
C LEU A 130 3.68 47.19 -5.18
N LEU A 131 4.95 47.31 -5.57
CA LEU A 131 5.34 47.07 -6.96
C LEU A 131 5.46 45.56 -7.17
N LEU A 132 4.53 45.02 -7.95
CA LEU A 132 4.54 43.63 -8.36
C LEU A 132 5.08 43.53 -9.78
N VAL A 133 6.21 42.83 -9.95
CA VAL A 133 6.75 42.45 -11.25
C VAL A 133 6.45 40.98 -11.50
N THR A 134 5.65 40.68 -12.52
CA THR A 134 5.39 39.31 -12.97
C THR A 134 6.06 39.07 -14.31
N ALA A 135 6.72 37.94 -14.48
CA ALA A 135 7.43 37.60 -15.71
C ALA A 135 7.34 36.11 -15.99
N HIS A 136 7.44 35.75 -17.27
CA HIS A 136 7.52 34.37 -17.69
C HIS A 136 8.94 33.82 -17.49
N HIS A 137 9.08 32.58 -17.00
CA HIS A 137 10.37 31.96 -16.67
C HIS A 137 11.32 31.86 -17.88
N VAL A 138 10.77 31.88 -19.09
CA VAL A 138 11.54 31.91 -20.35
C VAL A 138 12.43 33.16 -20.51
N ALA A 139 12.09 34.26 -19.83
CA ALA A 139 12.81 35.54 -19.86
C ALA A 139 13.36 35.95 -18.48
N PHE A 140 13.11 35.16 -17.44
CA PHE A 140 13.34 35.57 -16.06
C PHE A 140 13.65 34.35 -15.20
N ASP A 141 14.60 34.44 -14.28
CA ASP A 141 14.95 33.35 -13.35
C ASP A 141 15.16 33.87 -11.91
N GLY A 142 15.56 32.99 -11.00
CA GLY A 142 15.76 33.34 -9.59
C GLY A 142 16.82 34.43 -9.37
N THR A 143 17.91 34.43 -10.13
CA THR A 143 18.97 35.45 -10.07
C THR A 143 18.55 36.75 -10.74
N SER A 144 17.69 36.67 -11.77
CA SER A 144 17.11 37.84 -12.43
C SER A 144 16.32 38.71 -11.45
N LYS A 145 15.70 38.12 -10.42
CA LYS A 145 15.05 38.88 -9.33
C LYS A 145 16.04 39.81 -8.62
N ASP A 146 17.24 39.32 -8.29
CA ASP A 146 18.26 40.08 -7.57
C ASP A 146 18.81 41.23 -8.43
N VAL A 147 19.09 40.93 -9.70
CA VAL A 147 19.53 41.92 -10.70
C VAL A 147 18.46 43.00 -10.87
N LEU A 148 17.20 42.61 -11.07
CA LEU A 148 16.11 43.54 -11.32
C LEU A 148 15.84 44.44 -10.10
N ALA A 149 15.82 43.88 -8.89
CA ALA A 149 15.57 44.65 -7.67
C ALA A 149 16.69 45.66 -7.40
N ARG A 150 17.96 45.28 -7.62
CA ARG A 150 19.12 46.18 -7.53
C ARG A 150 19.02 47.31 -8.55
N ASP A 151 18.77 46.97 -9.80
CA ASP A 151 18.71 47.95 -10.89
C ASP A 151 17.51 48.90 -10.71
N LEU A 152 16.37 48.41 -10.19
CA LEU A 152 15.21 49.24 -9.79
C LEU A 152 15.57 50.24 -8.70
N ALA A 153 16.28 49.80 -7.65
CA ALA A 153 16.68 50.70 -6.56
C ALA A 153 17.67 51.78 -7.02
N ALA A 154 18.65 51.41 -7.87
CA ALA A 154 19.59 52.36 -8.44
C ALA A 154 18.91 53.36 -9.38
N ALA A 155 18.01 52.90 -10.26
CA ALA A 155 17.24 53.77 -11.15
C ALA A 155 16.27 54.69 -10.37
N TYR A 156 15.67 54.20 -9.29
CA TYR A 156 14.84 55.01 -8.40
C TYR A 156 15.63 56.10 -7.70
N ALA A 157 16.84 55.78 -7.21
CA ALA A 157 17.74 56.76 -6.60
C ALA A 157 18.11 57.88 -7.57
N ALA A 158 18.48 57.53 -8.81
CA ALA A 158 18.82 58.51 -9.84
C ALA A 158 17.61 59.39 -10.22
N ALA A 159 16.44 58.77 -10.47
CA ALA A 159 15.22 59.48 -10.80
C ALA A 159 14.80 60.48 -9.70
N ARG A 160 14.89 60.07 -8.43
CA ARG A 160 14.57 60.91 -7.28
C ARG A 160 15.57 62.06 -7.09
N ALA A 161 16.84 61.84 -7.41
CA ALA A 161 17.87 62.87 -7.42
C ALA A 161 17.84 63.77 -8.67
N GLN A 162 16.98 63.46 -9.66
CA GLN A 162 16.96 64.08 -10.98
C GLN A 162 18.31 63.98 -11.72
N GLU A 163 19.04 62.90 -11.47
CA GLU A 163 20.33 62.59 -12.09
C GLU A 163 20.14 61.56 -13.22
N PRO A 164 21.04 61.50 -14.21
CA PRO A 164 21.02 60.43 -15.20
C PRO A 164 21.18 59.07 -14.52
N THR A 165 20.37 58.10 -14.93
CA THR A 165 20.51 56.71 -14.51
C THR A 165 21.84 56.12 -15.01
N ASP A 166 22.86 56.10 -14.16
CA ASP A 166 24.17 55.49 -14.45
C ASP A 166 24.15 53.99 -14.11
N LEU A 167 23.45 53.21 -14.93
CA LEU A 167 23.53 51.76 -14.89
C LEU A 167 24.66 51.30 -15.83
N PRO A 168 25.59 50.43 -15.40
CA PRO A 168 26.78 50.07 -16.21
C PRO A 168 26.40 49.65 -17.64
N ALA A 169 27.08 50.23 -18.64
CA ALA A 169 26.86 49.89 -20.05
C ALA A 169 27.08 48.39 -20.29
N ARG A 170 26.19 47.76 -21.06
CA ARG A 170 26.27 46.34 -21.40
C ARG A 170 26.48 46.14 -22.90
N ALA A 171 27.18 45.07 -23.27
CA ALA A 171 27.21 44.58 -24.65
C ALA A 171 25.82 44.02 -25.01
N ASP A 172 24.95 44.87 -25.57
CA ASP A 172 23.56 44.55 -25.86
C ASP A 172 23.37 43.84 -27.21
N ASP A 173 23.81 42.57 -27.28
CA ASP A 173 23.38 41.67 -28.34
C ASP A 173 22.93 40.32 -27.76
N TYR A 174 21.69 40.29 -27.25
CA TYR A 174 21.08 39.04 -26.76
C TYR A 174 21.03 37.98 -27.86
N SER A 175 20.87 38.41 -29.12
CA SER A 175 20.85 37.54 -30.30
C SER A 175 22.21 36.86 -30.52
N GLY A 176 23.31 37.61 -30.38
CA GLY A 176 24.68 37.08 -30.40
C GLY A 176 25.01 36.20 -29.21
N LEU A 177 24.53 36.54 -28.01
CA LEU A 177 24.66 35.72 -26.80
C LEU A 177 23.95 34.36 -26.96
N ALA A 178 22.71 34.37 -27.48
CA ALA A 178 21.95 33.16 -27.74
C ALA A 178 22.65 32.28 -28.79
N ALA A 179 23.12 32.85 -29.89
CA ALA A 179 23.85 32.12 -30.93
C ALA A 179 25.16 31.50 -30.40
N ALA A 180 25.94 32.25 -29.62
CA ALA A 180 27.17 31.75 -29.01
C ALA A 180 26.89 30.61 -28.00
N GLU A 181 25.82 30.74 -27.21
CA GLU A 181 25.38 29.69 -26.29
C GLU A 181 24.96 28.42 -27.03
N GLN A 182 24.18 28.55 -28.10
CA GLN A 182 23.77 27.42 -28.92
C GLN A 182 24.96 26.67 -29.51
N GLN A 183 25.93 27.39 -30.09
CA GLN A 183 27.13 26.79 -30.65
C GLN A 183 27.92 26.02 -29.58
N ARG A 184 28.04 26.59 -28.38
CA ARG A 184 28.72 25.95 -27.24
C ARG A 184 27.97 24.69 -26.77
N ILE A 185 26.66 24.77 -26.59
CA ILE A 185 25.84 23.63 -26.14
C ILE A 185 25.82 22.52 -27.20
N ALA A 186 25.75 22.85 -28.48
CA ALA A 186 25.81 21.88 -29.57
C ALA A 186 27.12 21.08 -29.56
N ALA A 187 28.24 21.71 -29.20
CA ALA A 187 29.53 21.02 -29.03
C ALA A 187 29.55 20.10 -27.80
N ASP A 188 28.89 20.48 -26.70
CA ASP A 188 28.82 19.69 -25.46
C ASP A 188 27.79 18.55 -25.53
N LEU A 189 26.82 18.62 -26.46
CA LEU A 189 25.68 17.73 -26.55
C LEU A 189 26.03 16.23 -26.70
N PRO A 190 27.00 15.81 -27.55
CA PRO A 190 27.38 14.40 -27.66
C PRO A 190 27.86 13.82 -26.31
N ALA A 191 28.72 14.55 -25.59
CA ALA A 191 29.23 14.11 -24.29
C ALA A 191 28.11 14.06 -23.23
N ALA A 192 27.15 14.98 -23.27
CA ALA A 192 25.98 14.93 -22.41
C ALA A 192 25.08 13.72 -22.72
N ARG A 193 24.85 13.41 -24.00
CA ARG A 193 24.08 12.23 -24.43
C ARG A 193 24.70 10.94 -23.92
N ASP A 194 26.01 10.78 -24.10
CA ASP A 194 26.74 9.59 -23.64
C ASP A 194 26.67 9.44 -22.12
N TYR A 195 26.80 10.54 -21.37
CA TYR A 195 26.66 10.53 -19.92
C TYR A 195 25.24 10.13 -19.50
N TRP A 196 24.20 10.79 -20.02
CA TRP A 196 22.83 10.55 -19.58
C TRP A 196 22.26 9.19 -20.01
N ALA A 197 22.76 8.60 -21.11
CA ALA A 197 22.38 7.25 -21.54
C ALA A 197 22.61 6.18 -20.45
N GLY A 198 23.61 6.36 -19.58
CA GLY A 198 23.90 5.46 -18.45
C GLY A 198 23.44 5.96 -17.08
N HIS A 199 22.96 7.20 -16.96
CA HIS A 199 22.69 7.86 -15.68
C HIS A 199 21.24 8.33 -15.49
N TRP A 200 20.40 8.19 -16.52
CA TRP A 200 18.98 8.49 -16.45
C TRP A 200 18.15 7.27 -16.84
N SER A 201 17.41 6.72 -15.87
CA SER A 201 16.48 5.60 -16.06
C SER A 201 15.00 6.02 -16.01
N GLY A 202 14.73 7.33 -15.94
CA GLY A 202 13.39 7.87 -15.70
C GLY A 202 13.17 8.35 -14.25
N PRO A 203 11.96 8.84 -13.94
CA PRO A 203 11.62 9.44 -12.65
C PRO A 203 11.60 8.45 -11.47
N GLY A 204 11.53 7.13 -11.74
CA GLY A 204 11.42 6.09 -10.72
C GLY A 204 10.06 6.05 -10.01
N ASP A 205 9.84 5.01 -9.19
CA ASP A 205 8.66 4.89 -8.34
C ASP A 205 8.89 5.67 -7.04
N LEU A 206 8.23 6.82 -6.91
CA LEU A 206 8.33 7.67 -5.72
C LEU A 206 7.38 7.20 -4.62
N VAL A 207 7.89 7.11 -3.40
CA VAL A 207 7.14 6.88 -2.17
C VAL A 207 7.35 8.08 -1.25
N LEU A 208 6.30 8.86 -1.00
CA LEU A 208 6.27 9.88 0.05
C LEU A 208 5.07 9.65 0.99
N PRO A 209 5.15 10.07 2.25
CA PRO A 209 3.98 10.15 3.12
C PRO A 209 2.82 10.87 2.40
N GLY A 210 1.63 10.26 2.35
CA GLY A 210 0.43 10.88 1.79
C GLY A 210 0.44 11.14 0.29
N LEU A 211 1.39 10.58 -0.47
CA LEU A 211 1.41 10.65 -1.93
C LEU A 211 0.28 9.80 -2.51
N ARG A 212 -0.54 10.42 -3.37
CA ARG A 212 -1.67 9.77 -4.07
C ARG A 212 -1.34 9.47 -5.51
N ARG A 213 -0.66 10.42 -6.18
CA ARG A 213 -0.21 10.31 -7.57
C ARG A 213 0.94 11.27 -7.87
N LEU A 214 1.63 11.04 -8.98
CA LEU A 214 2.57 12.01 -9.53
C LEU A 214 1.85 13.05 -10.43
N PRO A 215 2.16 14.34 -10.31
CA PRO A 215 1.71 15.34 -11.28
C PRO A 215 2.33 15.08 -12.65
N THR A 216 1.53 15.23 -13.72
CA THR A 216 2.00 15.13 -15.12
C THR A 216 1.98 16.47 -15.86
N ALA A 217 1.43 17.50 -15.22
CA ALA A 217 1.31 18.87 -15.71
C ALA A 217 1.27 19.80 -14.49
N ALA A 218 1.35 21.10 -14.75
CA ALA A 218 1.19 22.09 -13.71
C ALA A 218 -0.24 22.06 -13.15
N GLU A 219 -0.34 22.22 -11.83
CA GLU A 219 -1.60 22.24 -11.12
C GLU A 219 -1.54 23.22 -9.96
N PRO A 220 -2.70 23.62 -9.37
CA PRO A 220 -2.69 24.47 -8.18
C PRO A 220 -1.79 23.90 -7.09
N GLY A 221 -0.91 24.75 -6.58
CA GLY A 221 0.09 24.42 -5.60
C GLY A 221 -0.10 25.19 -4.29
N VAL A 222 0.53 24.69 -3.24
CA VAL A 222 0.63 25.34 -1.93
C VAL A 222 2.07 25.27 -1.46
N ALA A 223 2.50 26.24 -0.66
CA ALA A 223 3.81 26.26 -0.01
C ALA A 223 3.66 26.06 1.51
N VAL A 224 4.47 25.16 2.07
CA VAL A 224 4.57 24.92 3.51
C VAL A 224 5.98 25.31 3.95
N ALA A 225 6.09 26.14 4.99
CA ALA A 225 7.38 26.47 5.57
C ALA A 225 7.94 25.28 6.38
N ALA A 226 9.22 24.99 6.23
CA ALA A 226 9.97 24.09 7.09
C ALA A 226 10.90 24.93 7.98
N ASP A 227 10.82 24.73 9.30
CA ASP A 227 11.58 25.51 10.26
C ASP A 227 13.02 24.98 10.37
N LEU A 228 13.98 25.88 10.19
CA LEU A 228 15.41 25.64 10.42
C LEU A 228 15.90 26.76 11.34
N PRO A 229 15.83 26.58 12.67
CA PRO A 229 16.25 27.60 13.61
C PRO A 229 17.75 27.88 13.48
N ALA A 230 18.19 29.04 13.97
CA ALA A 230 19.56 29.51 13.80
C ALA A 230 20.61 28.51 14.31
N GLU A 231 20.31 27.81 15.41
CA GLU A 231 21.18 26.79 15.99
C GLU A 231 21.41 25.61 15.03
N LEU A 232 20.37 25.23 14.28
CA LEU A 232 20.46 24.15 13.29
C LEU A 232 21.27 24.61 12.07
N VAL A 233 21.06 25.84 11.60
CA VAL A 233 21.84 26.44 10.50
C VAL A 233 23.33 26.52 10.86
N ASP A 234 23.65 26.97 12.07
CA ASP A 234 25.03 27.02 12.57
C ASP A 234 25.64 25.60 12.67
N GLY A 235 24.82 24.61 13.05
CA GLY A 235 25.18 23.21 13.04
C GLY A 235 25.51 22.69 11.64
N VAL A 236 24.67 22.98 10.65
CA VAL A 236 24.92 22.67 9.23
C VAL A 236 26.23 23.29 8.76
N ASP A 237 26.53 24.53 9.16
CA ASP A 237 27.78 25.21 8.78
C ASP A 237 29.03 24.56 9.39
N ARG A 238 28.95 24.17 10.67
CA ARG A 238 30.03 23.41 11.32
C ARG A 238 30.23 22.06 10.63
N LEU A 239 29.13 21.39 10.30
CA LEU A 239 29.19 20.10 9.63
C LEU A 239 29.76 20.23 8.22
N ALA A 240 29.32 21.22 7.44
CA ALA A 240 29.85 21.50 6.11
C ALA A 240 31.38 21.69 6.13
N ARG A 241 31.91 22.47 7.09
CA ARG A 241 33.36 22.62 7.30
C ARG A 241 34.03 21.30 7.66
N THR A 242 33.45 20.53 8.57
CA THR A 242 33.98 19.24 9.05
C THR A 242 34.05 18.19 7.93
N LEU A 243 33.06 18.21 7.03
CA LEU A 243 32.98 17.31 5.88
C LEU A 243 33.69 17.88 4.64
N ALA A 244 34.25 19.09 4.67
CA ALA A 244 34.79 19.78 3.50
C ALA A 244 33.82 19.84 2.29
N VAL A 245 32.53 20.02 2.59
CA VAL A 245 31.45 20.24 1.63
C VAL A 245 30.82 21.62 1.85
N THR A 246 29.94 22.03 0.94
CA THR A 246 29.16 23.26 1.03
C THR A 246 27.90 23.03 1.86
N ARG A 247 27.34 24.13 2.39
CA ARG A 247 26.04 24.12 3.08
C ARG A 247 24.93 23.47 2.23
N PHE A 248 24.86 23.81 0.94
CA PHE A 248 23.90 23.20 0.00
C PHE A 248 24.10 21.68 -0.08
N GLU A 249 25.33 21.19 -0.22
CA GLU A 249 25.61 19.75 -0.29
C GLU A 249 25.18 19.01 0.98
N VAL A 250 25.28 19.62 2.18
CA VAL A 250 24.75 19.03 3.42
C VAL A 250 23.23 18.95 3.40
N LEU A 251 22.54 20.05 3.06
CA LEU A 251 21.07 20.10 3.02
C LEU A 251 20.52 19.14 1.96
N PHE A 252 21.17 19.07 0.80
CA PHE A 252 20.83 18.15 -0.27
C PHE A 252 21.07 16.69 0.13
N ALA A 253 22.20 16.39 0.80
CA ALA A 253 22.45 15.06 1.34
C ALA A 253 21.44 14.65 2.41
N ALA A 254 20.97 15.59 3.24
CA ALA A 254 19.89 15.32 4.20
C ALA A 254 18.56 15.02 3.50
N LEU A 255 18.18 15.80 2.48
CA LEU A 255 16.97 15.52 1.67
C LEU A 255 17.07 14.16 0.97
N HIS A 256 18.22 13.84 0.37
CA HIS A 256 18.40 12.56 -0.31
C HIS A 256 18.41 11.38 0.68
N ALA A 257 19.06 11.53 1.84
CA ALA A 257 19.01 10.54 2.92
C ALA A 257 17.58 10.32 3.42
N LEU A 258 16.79 11.39 3.56
CA LEU A 258 15.38 11.33 3.93
C LEU A 258 14.57 10.49 2.93
N LEU A 259 14.72 10.77 1.63
CA LEU A 259 14.06 10.01 0.57
C LEU A 259 14.49 8.55 0.56
N ALA A 260 15.78 8.27 0.75
CA ALA A 260 16.29 6.91 0.87
C ALA A 260 15.66 6.16 2.06
N ARG A 261 15.45 6.85 3.20
CA ARG A 261 14.78 6.29 4.39
C ARG A 261 13.28 6.04 4.19
N TYR A 262 12.65 6.70 3.22
CA TYR A 262 11.29 6.38 2.79
C TYR A 262 11.22 5.22 1.79
N GLY A 263 12.36 4.65 1.39
CA GLY A 263 12.44 3.56 0.41
C GLY A 263 12.78 4.00 -1.03
N ASN A 264 13.09 5.28 -1.25
CA ASN A 264 13.38 5.83 -2.58
C ASN A 264 14.87 5.66 -2.97
N LEU A 265 15.41 4.46 -2.86
CA LEU A 265 16.80 4.19 -3.26
C LEU A 265 16.97 4.39 -4.76
N GLY A 266 17.92 5.24 -5.16
CA GLY A 266 18.21 5.51 -6.57
C GLY A 266 17.18 6.39 -7.30
N VAL A 267 16.13 6.87 -6.63
CA VAL A 267 15.17 7.81 -7.24
C VAL A 267 15.85 9.16 -7.46
N PRO A 268 15.86 9.70 -8.69
CA PRO A 268 16.54 10.96 -8.98
C PRO A 268 15.83 12.16 -8.37
N VAL A 269 16.60 13.05 -7.74
CA VAL A 269 16.14 14.37 -7.30
C VAL A 269 16.60 15.42 -8.30
N GLY A 270 15.67 16.22 -8.82
CA GLY A 270 16.00 17.32 -9.72
C GLY A 270 16.72 18.44 -8.96
N VAL A 271 17.88 18.84 -9.44
CA VAL A 271 18.65 19.95 -8.86
C VAL A 271 18.68 21.10 -9.85
N ALA A 272 18.18 22.26 -9.45
CA ALA A 272 18.26 23.48 -10.25
C ALA A 272 19.69 24.03 -10.24
N LEU A 273 20.36 24.00 -11.38
CA LEU A 273 21.74 24.44 -11.56
C LEU A 273 21.80 25.68 -12.46
N SER A 274 22.53 26.70 -12.02
CA SER A 274 22.77 27.88 -12.85
C SER A 274 23.73 27.56 -14.01
N THR A 275 23.38 28.03 -15.20
CA THR A 275 24.20 27.97 -16.41
C THR A 275 24.97 29.27 -16.67
N ARG A 276 24.76 30.31 -15.85
CA ARG A 276 25.36 31.64 -16.02
C ARG A 276 26.89 31.58 -15.97
N THR A 277 27.53 32.26 -16.91
CA THR A 277 28.96 32.59 -16.85
C THR A 277 29.21 33.89 -16.09
N PRO A 278 30.45 34.21 -15.67
CA PRO A 278 30.77 35.47 -15.00
C PRO A 278 30.33 36.72 -15.80
N GLU A 279 30.43 36.68 -17.13
CA GLU A 279 30.04 37.77 -18.03
C GLU A 279 28.51 37.95 -18.09
N GLN A 280 27.76 36.92 -17.71
CA GLN A 280 26.30 36.87 -17.68
C GLN A 280 25.71 37.14 -16.29
N ALA A 281 26.56 37.43 -15.29
CA ALA A 281 26.15 37.58 -13.89
C ALA A 281 25.03 38.62 -13.69
N ASP A 282 25.10 39.74 -14.42
CA ASP A 282 24.13 40.84 -14.32
C ASP A 282 22.97 40.74 -15.31
N LEU A 283 22.79 39.62 -16.03
CA LEU A 283 21.77 39.50 -17.09
C LEU A 283 20.41 39.14 -16.49
N VAL A 284 19.35 39.76 -16.98
CA VAL A 284 18.01 39.18 -16.86
C VAL A 284 17.82 38.15 -17.98
N GLY A 285 17.27 36.97 -17.65
CA GLY A 285 17.06 35.88 -18.62
C GLY A 285 16.89 34.51 -17.95
N LEU A 286 16.69 33.47 -18.77
CA LEU A 286 16.63 32.07 -18.32
C LEU A 286 18.02 31.42 -18.37
N PHE A 287 18.63 31.20 -17.20
CA PHE A 287 19.95 30.55 -17.10
C PHE A 287 19.96 29.47 -16.01
N VAL A 288 18.93 28.63 -16.00
CA VAL A 288 18.82 27.50 -15.08
C VAL A 288 18.41 26.25 -15.84
N ASN A 289 19.07 25.14 -15.52
CA ASN A 289 18.64 23.80 -15.93
C ASN A 289 18.38 22.96 -14.69
N GLU A 290 17.28 22.21 -14.68
CA GLU A 290 17.02 21.20 -13.67
C GLU A 290 17.59 19.86 -14.16
N LEU A 291 18.56 19.31 -13.43
CA LEU A 291 19.21 18.05 -13.78
C LEU A 291 19.04 17.00 -12.66
N PRO A 292 18.78 15.73 -13.02
CA PRO A 292 18.54 14.68 -12.05
C PRO A 292 19.85 14.25 -11.38
N VAL A 293 19.80 14.09 -10.06
CA VAL A 293 20.91 13.59 -9.25
C VAL A 293 20.40 12.41 -8.43
N ALA A 294 21.04 11.26 -8.61
CA ALA A 294 20.78 10.04 -7.86
C ALA A 294 22.09 9.48 -7.28
N ALA A 295 22.01 8.86 -6.12
CA ALA A 295 23.11 8.10 -5.52
C ALA A 295 22.59 6.82 -4.86
N ASP A 296 23.39 5.75 -4.87
CA ASP A 296 23.15 4.57 -4.06
C ASP A 296 23.81 4.75 -2.69
N THR A 297 23.07 4.44 -1.63
CA THR A 297 23.38 4.86 -0.26
C THR A 297 23.03 3.79 0.78
N ALA A 298 22.60 2.61 0.35
CA ALA A 298 21.87 1.65 1.18
C ALA A 298 22.60 1.18 2.46
N THR A 299 23.89 1.48 2.61
CA THR A 299 24.71 1.07 3.77
C THR A 299 25.70 2.14 4.27
N ALA A 300 25.67 3.36 3.74
CA ALA A 300 26.67 4.38 4.01
C ALA A 300 26.42 5.17 5.32
N THR A 301 27.49 5.68 5.93
CA THR A 301 27.41 6.76 6.92
C THR A 301 26.90 8.04 6.26
N PHE A 302 26.40 9.01 7.04
CA PHE A 302 26.01 10.30 6.46
C PHE A 302 27.22 11.01 5.83
N ARG A 303 28.41 10.93 6.45
CA ARG A 303 29.66 11.45 5.89
C ARG A 303 29.92 10.90 4.49
N ASP A 304 29.92 9.58 4.34
CA ASP A 304 30.20 8.93 3.06
C ASP A 304 29.13 9.28 2.03
N HIS A 305 27.87 9.34 2.46
CA HIS A 305 26.76 9.75 1.62
C HIS A 305 26.92 11.18 1.08
N ALA A 306 27.28 12.14 1.93
CA ALA A 306 27.53 13.52 1.54
C ALA A 306 28.71 13.64 0.56
N GLN A 307 29.79 12.86 0.76
CA GLN A 307 30.92 12.83 -0.18
C GLN A 307 30.52 12.25 -1.54
N ALA A 308 29.76 11.16 -1.54
CA ALA A 308 29.29 10.53 -2.78
C ALA A 308 28.39 11.49 -3.57
N LEU A 309 27.46 12.19 -2.91
CA LEU A 309 26.62 13.19 -3.56
C LEU A 309 27.40 14.40 -4.05
N ARG A 310 28.42 14.85 -3.33
CA ARG A 310 29.35 15.89 -3.80
C ARG A 310 30.07 15.47 -5.07
N ALA A 311 30.58 14.23 -5.13
CA ALA A 311 31.22 13.71 -6.32
C ALA A 311 30.22 13.67 -7.50
N ARG A 312 29.01 13.18 -7.26
CA ARG A 312 27.95 13.11 -8.28
C ARG A 312 27.50 14.49 -8.75
N LEU A 313 27.31 15.45 -7.84
CA LEU A 313 26.97 16.83 -8.19
C LEU A 313 28.05 17.46 -9.07
N ARG A 314 29.34 17.21 -8.79
CA ARG A 314 30.44 17.69 -9.63
C ARG A 314 30.41 17.10 -11.03
N GLU A 315 30.06 15.83 -11.18
CA GLU A 315 29.88 15.19 -12.49
C GLU A 315 28.72 15.82 -13.25
N VAL A 316 27.53 15.90 -12.63
CA VAL A 316 26.34 16.51 -13.24
C VAL A 316 26.60 17.98 -13.59
N TYR A 317 27.35 18.71 -12.76
CA TYR A 317 27.71 20.11 -13.01
C TYR A 317 28.52 20.32 -14.31
N ARG A 318 29.30 19.31 -14.76
CA ARG A 318 30.01 19.37 -16.05
C ARG A 318 29.06 19.42 -17.24
N HIS A 319 27.87 18.85 -17.08
CA HIS A 319 26.82 18.79 -18.11
C HIS A 319 25.73 19.85 -17.92
N ARG A 320 25.86 20.75 -16.93
CA ARG A 320 24.81 21.72 -16.53
C ARG A 320 24.27 22.59 -17.67
N ALA A 321 25.09 22.86 -18.69
CA ALA A 321 24.69 23.72 -19.80
C ALA A 321 23.71 23.05 -20.76
N VAL A 322 23.65 21.72 -20.81
CA VAL A 322 22.78 20.98 -21.74
C VAL A 322 21.48 20.59 -21.02
N PRO A 323 20.30 21.09 -21.43
CA PRO A 323 19.05 20.67 -20.83
C PRO A 323 18.80 19.18 -21.06
N LEU A 324 18.23 18.49 -20.06
CA LEU A 324 18.04 17.03 -20.12
C LEU A 324 17.18 16.60 -21.33
N ALA A 325 16.15 17.39 -21.68
CA ALA A 325 15.27 17.15 -22.83
C ALA A 325 16.02 17.05 -24.17
N HIS A 326 17.18 17.71 -24.31
CA HIS A 326 18.01 17.62 -25.51
C HIS A 326 19.01 16.46 -25.46
N ALA A 327 19.44 16.07 -24.26
CA ALA A 327 20.40 14.99 -24.05
C ALA A 327 19.74 13.60 -24.01
N VAL A 328 18.45 13.50 -23.69
CA VAL A 328 17.72 12.22 -23.63
C VAL A 328 16.58 12.22 -24.66
N PRO A 329 16.74 11.50 -25.79
CA PRO A 329 15.70 11.41 -26.81
C PRO A 329 14.40 10.81 -26.26
N GLY A 330 13.25 11.31 -26.72
CA GLY A 330 11.93 10.77 -26.39
C GLY A 330 11.36 11.21 -25.04
N LEU A 331 12.03 12.11 -24.31
CA LEU A 331 11.45 12.74 -23.13
C LEU A 331 10.22 13.56 -23.51
N ARG A 332 9.10 13.33 -22.82
CA ARG A 332 7.89 14.13 -22.98
C ARG A 332 8.11 15.52 -22.37
N PRO A 333 7.65 16.60 -23.02
CA PRO A 333 7.64 17.93 -22.41
C PRO A 333 6.81 17.89 -21.12
N ALA A 334 7.40 18.37 -20.03
CA ALA A 334 6.78 18.44 -18.71
C ALA A 334 7.40 19.60 -17.92
N PRO A 335 6.62 20.25 -17.03
CA PRO A 335 7.13 21.38 -16.25
C PRO A 335 8.21 20.98 -15.24
N ALA A 336 8.28 19.69 -14.88
CA ALA A 336 9.42 19.10 -14.21
C ALA A 336 9.61 17.64 -14.66
N LEU A 337 10.88 17.21 -14.73
CA LEU A 337 11.24 15.85 -15.18
C LEU A 337 11.39 14.87 -14.02
N THR A 338 11.54 15.38 -12.80
CA THR A 338 11.71 14.59 -11.58
C THR A 338 10.50 14.78 -10.65
N PRO A 339 10.07 13.74 -9.92
CA PRO A 339 8.96 13.88 -8.97
C PRO A 339 9.29 14.77 -7.75
N VAL A 340 10.56 14.81 -7.35
CA VAL A 340 11.08 15.65 -6.27
C VAL A 340 12.22 16.49 -6.80
N SER A 341 12.21 17.79 -6.51
CA SER A 341 13.29 18.70 -6.90
C SER A 341 13.69 19.64 -5.77
N VAL A 342 14.89 20.21 -5.88
CA VAL A 342 15.43 21.21 -4.95
C VAL A 342 16.02 22.40 -5.71
N GLY A 343 15.64 23.59 -5.27
CA GLY A 343 16.26 24.85 -5.66
C GLY A 343 17.02 25.45 -4.49
N TYR A 344 18.26 25.87 -4.71
CA TYR A 344 19.05 26.59 -3.70
C TYR A 344 19.54 27.92 -4.27
N ARG A 345 19.22 29.01 -3.58
CA ARG A 345 19.63 30.36 -3.97
C ARG A 345 20.24 31.10 -2.79
N ARG A 346 21.45 31.61 -2.98
CA ARG A 346 22.08 32.56 -2.05
C ARG A 346 21.68 33.98 -2.44
N ARG A 347 21.11 34.74 -1.50
CA ARG A 347 20.69 36.13 -1.69
C ARG A 347 21.84 37.11 -1.44
N ALA A 348 21.83 38.19 -2.22
CA ALA A 348 22.59 39.39 -1.91
C ALA A 348 21.90 40.19 -0.78
N ALA A 349 22.57 41.26 -0.32
CA ALA A 349 21.95 42.23 0.59
C ALA A 349 20.73 42.88 -0.07
N GLU A 350 19.76 43.27 0.75
CA GLU A 350 18.53 43.88 0.26
C GLU A 350 18.81 45.26 -0.33
N PRO A 351 18.32 45.57 -1.54
CA PRO A 351 18.55 46.86 -2.16
C PRO A 351 17.78 47.95 -1.41
N VAL A 352 18.40 49.13 -1.28
CA VAL A 352 17.84 50.27 -0.52
C VAL A 352 17.23 51.28 -1.47
N PHE A 353 15.96 51.63 -1.26
CA PHE A 353 15.28 52.69 -1.98
C PHE A 353 15.35 53.99 -1.16
N PRO A 354 16.09 55.02 -1.61
CA PRO A 354 16.33 56.21 -0.80
C PRO A 354 15.04 56.98 -0.49
N GLY A 355 14.87 57.36 0.78
CA GLY A 355 13.80 58.23 1.24
C GLY A 355 12.41 57.60 1.27
N VAL A 356 12.33 56.26 1.27
CA VAL A 356 11.10 55.49 1.50
C VAL A 356 11.45 54.16 2.18
N PRO A 357 10.75 53.72 3.24
CA PRO A 357 10.90 52.38 3.78
C PRO A 357 10.48 51.34 2.73
N SER A 358 11.31 50.33 2.48
CA SER A 358 11.05 49.30 1.47
C SER A 358 11.41 47.90 1.94
N GLN A 359 10.65 46.90 1.48
CA GLN A 359 10.93 45.48 1.71
C GLN A 359 10.66 44.67 0.45
N VAL A 360 11.60 43.82 0.06
CA VAL A 360 11.49 42.96 -1.11
C VAL A 360 10.93 41.58 -0.73
N GLU A 361 9.86 41.17 -1.40
CA GLU A 361 9.22 39.87 -1.26
C GLU A 361 9.82 38.87 -2.27
N TRP A 362 10.83 38.12 -1.83
CA TRP A 362 11.59 37.20 -2.68
C TRP A 362 10.89 35.87 -2.96
N THR A 363 9.99 35.47 -2.07
CA THR A 363 9.37 34.13 -2.01
C THR A 363 7.92 34.12 -2.44
N LEU A 364 7.48 35.12 -3.24
CA LEU A 364 6.17 35.09 -3.87
C LEU A 364 6.06 33.82 -4.73
N PHE A 365 5.17 32.93 -4.29
CA PHE A 365 4.89 31.67 -4.93
C PHE A 365 3.85 31.88 -6.03
N SER A 366 4.06 31.28 -7.20
CA SER A 366 3.17 31.44 -8.35
C SER A 366 1.79 30.79 -8.18
N GLY A 367 1.60 30.02 -7.10
CA GLY A 367 0.39 29.24 -6.87
C GLY A 367 0.33 27.96 -7.69
N ALA A 368 1.42 27.60 -8.38
CA ALA A 368 1.50 26.42 -9.24
C ALA A 368 2.55 25.43 -8.76
N ALA A 369 2.16 24.17 -8.64
CA ALA A 369 3.05 23.04 -8.40
C ALA A 369 3.34 22.32 -9.72
N ARG A 370 4.61 21.96 -9.92
CA ARG A 370 5.11 21.23 -11.11
C ARG A 370 5.73 19.87 -10.78
N ASN A 371 6.05 19.64 -9.51
CA ASN A 371 6.57 18.38 -8.96
C ASN A 371 5.57 17.87 -7.91
N ALA A 372 5.71 16.60 -7.47
CA ALA A 372 5.02 16.15 -6.27
C ALA A 372 5.52 16.93 -5.04
N LEU A 373 6.83 17.19 -4.98
CA LEU A 373 7.46 18.02 -3.96
C LEU A 373 8.62 18.83 -4.55
N HIS A 374 8.60 20.15 -4.40
CA HIS A 374 9.72 21.02 -4.70
C HIS A 374 10.21 21.70 -3.42
N VAL A 375 11.49 21.55 -3.10
CA VAL A 375 12.12 22.16 -1.92
C VAL A 375 12.86 23.42 -2.37
N GLN A 376 12.34 24.58 -2.01
CA GLN A 376 13.00 25.85 -2.26
C GLN A 376 13.75 26.31 -1.01
N ILE A 377 15.07 26.49 -1.16
CA ILE A 377 15.97 26.98 -0.10
C ILE A 377 16.46 28.37 -0.51
N VAL A 378 16.20 29.35 0.35
CA VAL A 378 16.67 30.73 0.19
C VAL A 378 17.64 31.04 1.33
N ASP A 379 18.92 31.15 0.98
CA ASP A 379 20.01 31.40 1.91
C ASP A 379 20.34 32.90 1.91
N ALA A 380 20.04 33.59 3.00
CA ALA A 380 20.21 35.02 3.14
C ALA A 380 21.19 35.39 4.25
N PRO A 381 21.74 36.62 4.24
CA PRO A 381 22.54 37.12 5.35
C PRO A 381 21.82 37.08 6.71
N THR A 382 20.49 37.17 6.71
CA THR A 382 19.66 37.17 7.91
C THR A 382 19.19 35.78 8.36
N GLY A 383 19.51 34.71 7.62
CA GLY A 383 19.08 33.34 7.91
C GLY A 383 18.68 32.55 6.66
N ILE A 384 18.25 31.31 6.87
CA ILE A 384 17.79 30.41 5.79
C ILE A 384 16.27 30.27 5.87
N THR A 385 15.61 30.35 4.72
CA THR A 385 14.20 30.01 4.58
C THR A 385 14.07 28.76 3.73
N VAL A 386 13.30 27.78 4.19
CA VAL A 386 12.98 26.56 3.45
C VAL A 386 11.47 26.49 3.25
N SER A 387 11.04 26.39 1.99
CA SER A 387 9.64 26.19 1.63
C SER A 387 9.47 24.93 0.79
N LEU A 388 8.49 24.12 1.17
CA LEU A 388 8.08 22.88 0.53
C LEU A 388 6.86 23.18 -0.32
N HIS A 389 7.01 23.22 -1.64
CA HIS A 389 5.93 23.48 -2.58
C HIS A 389 5.39 22.16 -3.11
N HIS A 390 4.08 21.97 -3.09
CA HIS A 390 3.43 20.74 -3.52
C HIS A 390 2.07 21.01 -4.13
N SER A 391 1.52 20.02 -4.82
CA SER A 391 0.10 20.05 -5.18
C SER A 391 -0.75 19.31 -4.14
N PRO A 392 -1.79 19.93 -3.56
CA PRO A 392 -2.69 19.28 -2.62
C PRO A 392 -3.49 18.09 -3.20
N THR A 393 -3.60 18.01 -4.53
CA THR A 393 -4.22 16.89 -5.25
C THR A 393 -3.27 15.69 -5.36
N ALA A 394 -1.96 15.95 -5.46
CA ALA A 394 -0.91 14.94 -5.58
C ALA A 394 -0.51 14.35 -4.23
N ILE A 395 -0.31 15.20 -3.23
CA ILE A 395 0.15 14.84 -1.89
C ILE A 395 -0.60 15.64 -0.84
N ASP A 396 -0.90 14.99 0.27
CA ASP A 396 -1.57 15.62 1.40
C ASP A 396 -0.70 16.72 2.06
N THR A 397 -1.28 17.89 2.31
CA THR A 397 -0.57 19.04 2.91
C THR A 397 -0.04 18.76 4.31
N ASP A 398 -0.76 18.00 5.13
CA ASP A 398 -0.26 17.61 6.46
C ASP A 398 0.88 16.62 6.36
N ALA A 399 0.88 15.78 5.32
CA ALA A 399 2.01 14.91 5.03
C ALA A 399 3.27 15.70 4.62
N VAL A 400 3.11 16.80 3.87
CA VAL A 400 4.23 17.71 3.55
C VAL A 400 4.77 18.41 4.80
N ARG A 401 3.90 18.81 5.74
CA ARG A 401 4.34 19.32 7.06
C ARG A 401 5.18 18.29 7.82
N ARG A 402 4.73 17.02 7.85
CA ARG A 402 5.49 15.90 8.45
C ARG A 402 6.85 15.72 7.77
N ILE A 403 6.93 15.77 6.43
CA ILE A 403 8.21 15.72 5.71
C ILE A 403 9.18 16.81 6.18
N GLY A 404 8.69 18.03 6.42
CA GLY A 404 9.49 19.12 7.01
C GLY A 404 10.02 18.78 8.42
N GLY A 405 9.17 18.23 9.29
CA GLY A 405 9.56 17.77 10.62
C GLY A 405 10.58 16.61 10.60
N HIS A 406 10.44 15.70 9.63
CA HIS A 406 11.40 14.61 9.42
C HIS A 406 12.75 15.13 8.95
N LEU A 407 12.77 16.10 8.02
CA LEU A 407 14.01 16.73 7.57
C LEU A 407 14.73 17.45 8.72
N HIS A 408 13.98 18.18 9.55
CA HIS A 408 14.52 18.83 10.75
C HIS A 408 15.16 17.82 11.72
N THR A 409 14.43 16.74 12.05
CA THR A 409 14.92 15.69 12.96
C THR A 409 16.18 15.00 12.43
N LEU A 410 16.17 14.67 11.13
CA LEU A 410 17.32 14.05 10.47
C LEU A 410 18.53 15.00 10.46
N LEU A 411 18.34 16.28 10.17
CA LEU A 411 19.41 17.29 10.21
C LEU A 411 20.04 17.40 11.60
N ALA A 412 19.23 17.45 12.65
CA ALA A 412 19.72 17.48 14.03
C ALA A 412 20.56 16.23 14.35
N ALA A 413 20.11 15.05 13.90
CA ALA A 413 20.82 13.80 14.12
C ALA A 413 22.19 13.74 13.39
N VAL A 414 22.26 14.19 12.13
CA VAL A 414 23.53 14.16 11.37
C VAL A 414 24.53 15.21 11.84
N ILE A 415 24.07 16.31 12.42
CA ILE A 415 24.95 17.31 13.06
C ILE A 415 25.57 16.72 14.33
N ALA A 416 24.82 15.92 15.08
CA ALA A 416 25.30 15.29 16.30
C ALA A 416 26.29 14.15 16.02
N ASP A 417 26.01 13.29 15.03
CA ASP A 417 26.85 12.15 14.68
C ASP A 417 26.78 11.84 13.17
N PRO A 418 27.67 12.44 12.34
CA PRO A 418 27.69 12.21 10.90
C PRO A 418 28.25 10.85 10.50
N ASP A 419 28.87 10.11 11.43
CA ASP A 419 29.49 8.80 11.18
C ASP A 419 28.49 7.65 11.46
N ARG A 420 27.28 7.97 11.92
CA ARG A 420 26.18 7.01 12.05
C ARG A 420 25.65 6.59 10.66
N PRO A 421 25.35 5.29 10.45
CA PRO A 421 24.71 4.83 9.21
C PRO A 421 23.37 5.52 8.97
N VAL A 422 23.11 5.94 7.71
CA VAL A 422 21.88 6.65 7.35
C VAL A 422 20.62 5.87 7.74
N ALA A 423 20.65 4.54 7.54
CA ALA A 423 19.58 3.62 7.92
C ALA A 423 19.25 3.60 9.42
N ARG A 424 20.15 4.08 10.29
CA ARG A 424 20.01 4.07 11.76
C ARG A 424 19.76 5.45 12.35
N LEU A 425 19.77 6.52 11.57
CA LEU A 425 19.52 7.87 12.07
C LEU A 425 18.06 8.02 12.53
N PRO A 426 17.79 8.76 13.62
CA PRO A 426 16.44 9.20 13.96
C PRO A 426 15.81 9.97 12.80
N LEU A 427 14.53 9.67 12.55
CA LEU A 427 13.75 10.25 11.46
C LEU A 427 12.49 10.95 11.97
N LEU A 428 11.84 10.36 12.98
CA LEU A 428 10.56 10.82 13.51
C LEU A 428 10.77 11.88 14.60
N PRO A 429 10.04 13.01 14.55
CA PRO A 429 9.81 13.87 15.70
C PRO A 429 9.32 13.07 16.91
N ALA A 430 9.58 13.58 18.12
CA ALA A 430 9.30 12.85 19.36
C ALA A 430 7.82 12.51 19.56
N ASP A 431 6.92 13.40 19.15
CA ASP A 431 5.46 13.23 19.18
C ASP A 431 4.99 12.18 18.17
N GLU A 432 5.50 12.18 16.94
CA GLU A 432 5.16 11.15 15.94
C GLU A 432 5.74 9.78 16.33
N LEU A 433 6.97 9.74 16.86
CA LEU A 433 7.57 8.51 17.39
C LEU A 433 6.70 7.93 18.52
N ASP A 434 6.24 8.79 19.44
CA ASP A 434 5.34 8.39 20.51
C ASP A 434 4.01 7.84 19.99
N GLN A 435 3.43 8.51 18.99
CA GLN A 435 2.21 8.06 18.32
C GLN A 435 2.37 6.66 17.73
N VAL A 436 3.46 6.37 17.01
CA VAL A 436 3.63 5.07 16.33
C VAL A 436 4.24 3.96 17.20
N THR A 437 4.57 4.22 18.47
CA THR A 437 5.21 3.23 19.37
C THR A 437 4.63 3.09 20.76
N ARG A 438 4.07 4.14 21.37
CA ARG A 438 3.48 4.09 22.71
C ARG A 438 2.04 4.55 22.68
N ALA A 439 1.79 5.86 22.55
CA ALA A 439 0.45 6.43 22.65
C ALA A 439 -0.55 5.85 21.65
N GLY A 440 -0.18 5.70 20.37
CA GLY A 440 -1.06 5.10 19.35
C GLY A 440 -1.09 3.57 19.35
N THR A 441 -0.29 2.94 20.21
CA THR A 441 -0.29 1.47 20.39
C THR A 441 -0.79 1.03 21.75
N ASP A 442 -1.04 1.96 22.68
CA ASP A 442 -1.48 1.64 24.03
C ASP A 442 -2.95 1.22 24.01
N THR A 443 -3.13 -0.10 24.02
CA THR A 443 -4.42 -0.76 24.08
C THR A 443 -4.66 -1.38 25.45
N THR A 444 -3.91 -0.96 26.48
CA THR A 444 -3.97 -1.57 27.81
C THR A 444 -5.38 -1.51 28.37
N ARG A 445 -5.96 -2.68 28.64
CA ARG A 445 -7.27 -2.83 29.26
C ARG A 445 -7.23 -3.96 30.28
N SER A 446 -7.84 -3.72 31.44
CA SER A 446 -8.02 -4.77 32.45
C SER A 446 -8.88 -5.90 31.88
N CYS A 447 -8.28 -7.07 31.68
CA CYS A 447 -8.96 -8.30 31.30
C CYS A 447 -8.90 -9.30 32.47
N PRO A 448 -9.98 -10.03 32.78
CA PRO A 448 -9.93 -11.10 33.78
C PRO A 448 -8.85 -12.13 33.42
N ALA A 449 -8.02 -12.50 34.39
CA ALA A 449 -7.09 -13.62 34.28
C ALA A 449 -7.89 -14.93 34.45
N ALA A 450 -8.57 -15.35 33.39
CA ALA A 450 -9.46 -16.51 33.39
C ALA A 450 -9.24 -17.37 32.16
N THR A 451 -9.51 -18.67 32.28
CA THR A 451 -9.49 -19.60 31.16
C THR A 451 -10.90 -19.74 30.54
N VAL A 452 -10.98 -20.32 29.34
CA VAL A 452 -12.29 -20.61 28.71
C VAL A 452 -13.17 -21.51 29.59
N PRO A 453 -12.65 -22.60 30.22
CA PRO A 453 -13.41 -23.36 31.21
C PRO A 453 -13.97 -22.52 32.36
N ASP A 454 -13.20 -21.58 32.91
CA ASP A 454 -13.68 -20.71 34.00
C ASP A 454 -14.82 -19.79 33.54
N LEU A 455 -14.64 -19.17 32.36
CA LEU A 455 -15.63 -18.26 31.78
C LEU A 455 -16.92 -18.98 31.41
N PHE A 456 -16.82 -20.19 30.86
CA PHE A 456 -17.97 -21.03 30.54
C PHE A 456 -18.68 -21.49 31.82
N ALA A 457 -17.95 -21.98 32.83
CA ALA A 457 -18.52 -22.40 34.11
C ALA A 457 -19.28 -21.25 34.82
N ALA A 458 -18.78 -20.02 34.71
CA ALA A 458 -19.48 -18.84 35.21
C ALA A 458 -20.84 -18.62 34.52
N ARG A 459 -20.95 -18.93 33.22
CA ARG A 459 -22.24 -18.86 32.49
C ARG A 459 -23.18 -19.99 32.84
N VAL A 460 -22.66 -21.21 32.99
CA VAL A 460 -23.45 -22.37 33.48
C VAL A 460 -24.04 -22.07 34.86
N ALA A 461 -23.27 -21.44 35.76
CA ALA A 461 -23.75 -21.07 37.09
C ALA A 461 -24.79 -19.93 37.06
N ALA A 462 -24.66 -18.99 36.12
CA ALA A 462 -25.54 -17.83 36.02
C ALA A 462 -26.91 -18.16 35.42
N ASP A 463 -26.95 -18.95 34.34
CA ASP A 463 -28.19 -19.38 33.67
C ASP A 463 -28.03 -20.80 33.09
N PRO A 464 -28.20 -21.84 33.92
CA PRO A 464 -27.94 -23.23 33.50
C PRO A 464 -28.94 -23.75 32.46
N ASP A 465 -30.16 -23.21 32.43
CA ASP A 465 -31.25 -23.73 31.62
C ASP A 465 -31.41 -22.95 30.30
N ALA A 466 -30.69 -21.83 30.13
CA ALA A 466 -30.57 -21.15 28.85
C ALA A 466 -29.98 -22.07 27.75
N PRO A 467 -30.47 -21.96 26.50
CA PRO A 467 -29.88 -22.66 25.36
C PRO A 467 -28.44 -22.19 25.13
N ALA A 468 -27.52 -23.13 25.00
CA ALA A 468 -26.11 -22.87 24.70
C ALA A 468 -25.74 -23.25 23.26
N LEU A 469 -26.33 -24.32 22.75
CA LEU A 469 -25.97 -24.88 21.44
C LEU A 469 -27.19 -25.49 20.75
N VAL A 470 -27.30 -25.25 19.44
CA VAL A 470 -28.30 -25.83 18.54
C VAL A 470 -27.57 -26.56 17.40
N ASP A 471 -27.93 -27.82 17.15
CA ASP A 471 -27.40 -28.66 16.08
C ASP A 471 -28.55 -29.50 15.49
N GLY A 472 -29.07 -29.09 14.33
CA GLY A 472 -30.33 -29.62 13.79
C GLY A 472 -31.49 -29.42 14.77
N ASP A 473 -32.22 -30.50 15.06
CA ASP A 473 -33.33 -30.50 16.02
C ASP A 473 -32.87 -30.58 17.49
N LEU A 474 -31.58 -30.82 17.74
CA LEU A 474 -31.04 -30.89 19.09
C LEU A 474 -30.73 -29.49 19.62
N THR A 475 -31.30 -29.15 20.78
CA THR A 475 -30.94 -27.97 21.55
C THR A 475 -30.41 -28.39 22.91
N LEU A 476 -29.17 -28.02 23.24
CA LEU A 476 -28.56 -28.24 24.53
C LEU A 476 -28.53 -26.95 25.34
N SER A 477 -28.97 -27.03 26.60
CA SER A 477 -28.76 -25.95 27.56
C SER A 477 -27.30 -25.87 28.02
N TYR A 478 -26.92 -24.76 28.65
CA TYR A 478 -25.60 -24.61 29.28
C TYR A 478 -25.28 -25.76 30.24
N ARG A 479 -26.25 -26.16 31.08
CA ARG A 479 -26.14 -27.30 31.99
C ARG A 479 -25.88 -28.61 31.24
N ARG A 480 -26.67 -28.91 30.21
CA ARG A 480 -26.55 -30.17 29.46
C ARG A 480 -25.22 -30.27 28.70
N LEU A 481 -24.76 -29.17 28.12
CA LEU A 481 -23.46 -29.09 27.47
C LEU A 481 -22.30 -29.24 28.48
N ASP A 482 -22.40 -28.59 29.65
CA ASP A 482 -21.43 -28.74 30.74
C ASP A 482 -21.32 -30.19 31.20
N GLU A 483 -22.46 -30.82 31.50
CA GLU A 483 -22.52 -32.23 31.90
C GLU A 483 -21.90 -33.17 30.86
N ALA A 484 -22.19 -32.97 29.57
CA ALA A 484 -21.58 -33.74 28.48
C ALA A 484 -20.05 -33.56 28.45
N SER A 485 -19.57 -32.32 28.57
CA SER A 485 -18.13 -32.02 28.63
C SER A 485 -17.45 -32.67 29.84
N ARG A 486 -18.15 -32.77 30.99
CA ARG A 486 -17.63 -33.40 32.21
C ARG A 486 -17.51 -34.91 32.08
N ARG A 487 -18.53 -35.57 31.51
CA ARG A 487 -18.48 -37.01 31.23
C ARG A 487 -17.32 -37.35 30.29
N LEU A 488 -17.18 -36.57 29.22
CA LEU A 488 -16.10 -36.75 28.27
C LEU A 488 -14.72 -36.47 28.90
N ALA A 489 -14.58 -35.41 29.70
CA ALA A 489 -13.34 -35.13 30.44
C ALA A 489 -12.96 -36.28 31.39
N GLY A 490 -13.94 -36.93 32.03
CA GLY A 490 -13.72 -38.15 32.82
C GLY A 490 -13.14 -39.29 31.98
N ALA A 491 -13.71 -39.54 30.79
CA ALA A 491 -13.24 -40.57 29.86
C ALA A 491 -11.84 -40.26 29.28
N LEU A 492 -11.53 -38.99 29.05
CA LEU A 492 -10.21 -38.51 28.62
C LEU A 492 -9.15 -38.74 29.70
N ARG A 493 -9.44 -38.38 30.96
CA ARG A 493 -8.52 -38.60 32.09
C ARG A 493 -8.23 -40.08 32.35
N GLN A 494 -9.23 -40.94 32.22
CA GLN A 494 -9.04 -42.40 32.31
C GLN A 494 -8.08 -42.95 31.24
N ARG A 495 -7.88 -42.22 30.15
CA ARG A 495 -6.95 -42.53 29.06
C ARG A 495 -5.64 -41.73 29.14
N GLY A 496 -5.36 -41.10 30.28
CA GLY A 496 -4.09 -40.42 30.54
C GLY A 496 -4.00 -38.97 30.06
N VAL A 497 -5.12 -38.35 29.64
CA VAL A 497 -5.15 -36.93 29.31
C VAL A 497 -5.15 -36.07 30.58
N GLY A 498 -4.24 -35.11 30.66
CA GLY A 498 -4.13 -34.14 31.76
C GLY A 498 -3.41 -32.85 31.33
N PRO A 499 -2.89 -32.06 32.30
CA PRO A 499 -2.09 -30.88 32.00
C PRO A 499 -0.93 -31.19 31.05
N ALA A 500 -0.67 -30.28 30.10
CA ALA A 500 0.33 -30.42 29.04
C ALA A 500 0.07 -31.54 28.00
N SER A 501 -1.03 -32.29 28.10
CA SER A 501 -1.43 -33.22 27.04
C SER A 501 -1.93 -32.47 25.80
N LEU A 502 -1.73 -33.08 24.63
CA LEU A 502 -2.31 -32.62 23.37
C LEU A 502 -3.30 -33.68 22.87
N VAL A 503 -4.53 -33.28 22.57
CA VAL A 503 -5.60 -34.19 22.12
C VAL A 503 -5.97 -33.84 20.68
N ALA A 504 -5.67 -34.75 19.75
CA ALA A 504 -6.03 -34.59 18.35
C ALA A 504 -7.50 -34.92 18.12
N MET A 505 -8.20 -34.10 17.34
CA MET A 505 -9.62 -34.28 17.03
C MET A 505 -9.86 -34.20 15.51
N PRO A 506 -9.72 -35.31 14.78
CA PRO A 506 -10.22 -35.44 13.41
C PRO A 506 -11.76 -35.53 13.42
N LEU A 507 -12.41 -34.42 13.77
CA LEU A 507 -13.86 -34.31 13.91
C LEU A 507 -14.42 -33.23 12.98
N GLU A 508 -15.59 -33.50 12.42
CA GLU A 508 -16.39 -32.49 11.72
C GLU A 508 -17.16 -31.61 12.72
N ARG A 509 -17.70 -30.49 12.21
CA ARG A 509 -18.55 -29.59 13.01
C ARG A 509 -19.75 -30.35 13.54
N SER A 510 -19.89 -30.38 14.86
CA SER A 510 -21.00 -31.05 15.55
C SER A 510 -21.07 -30.56 16.99
N TRP A 511 -22.19 -30.77 17.67
CA TRP A 511 -22.28 -30.51 19.11
C TRP A 511 -21.28 -31.35 19.91
N GLN A 512 -20.98 -32.58 19.47
CA GLN A 512 -20.00 -33.45 20.11
C GLN A 512 -18.58 -32.90 19.97
N ALA A 513 -18.24 -32.31 18.82
CA ALA A 513 -16.94 -31.65 18.66
C ALA A 513 -16.78 -30.48 19.62
N VAL A 514 -17.81 -29.64 19.78
CA VAL A 514 -17.81 -28.55 20.78
C VAL A 514 -17.69 -29.09 22.21
N ALA A 515 -18.43 -30.14 22.56
CA ALA A 515 -18.31 -30.81 23.86
C ALA A 515 -16.90 -31.37 24.09
N THR A 516 -16.26 -31.89 23.04
CA THR A 516 -14.88 -32.39 23.07
C THR A 516 -13.88 -31.28 23.32
N MET A 517 -14.01 -30.14 22.63
CA MET A 517 -13.16 -28.97 22.89
C MET A 517 -13.24 -28.54 24.36
N LEU A 518 -14.45 -28.39 24.91
CA LEU A 518 -14.65 -28.04 26.32
C LEU A 518 -14.07 -29.10 27.27
N ALA A 519 -14.24 -30.39 26.96
CA ALA A 519 -13.73 -31.49 27.77
C ALA A 519 -12.20 -31.52 27.82
N VAL A 520 -11.54 -31.30 26.67
CA VAL A 520 -10.07 -31.24 26.57
C VAL A 520 -9.52 -30.07 27.37
N LEU A 521 -10.08 -28.87 27.20
CA LEU A 521 -9.68 -27.68 27.96
C LEU A 521 -9.89 -27.87 29.47
N ARG A 522 -11.00 -28.51 29.88
CA ARG A 522 -11.30 -28.86 31.28
C ARG A 522 -10.28 -29.85 31.87
N CYS A 523 -9.64 -30.68 31.05
CA CYS A 523 -8.56 -31.55 31.49
C CYS A 523 -7.22 -30.80 31.70
N GLY A 524 -7.14 -29.50 31.38
CA GLY A 524 -5.88 -28.75 31.32
C GLY A 524 -5.04 -29.09 30.09
N ALA A 525 -5.63 -29.78 29.11
CA ALA A 525 -4.99 -30.18 27.87
C ALA A 525 -5.32 -29.21 26.75
N ALA A 526 -4.49 -29.20 25.71
CA ALA A 526 -4.75 -28.46 24.49
C ALA A 526 -5.43 -29.34 23.44
N TYR A 527 -6.40 -28.80 22.71
CA TYR A 527 -6.96 -29.51 21.56
C TYR A 527 -6.19 -29.19 20.27
N LEU A 528 -6.09 -30.18 19.39
CA LEU A 528 -5.49 -30.10 18.07
C LEU A 528 -6.52 -30.54 17.03
N PRO A 529 -7.22 -29.62 16.37
CA PRO A 529 -8.19 -29.99 15.36
C PRO A 529 -7.47 -30.40 14.08
N ILE A 530 -7.99 -31.45 13.45
CA ILE A 530 -7.53 -31.98 12.17
C ILE A 530 -8.75 -32.06 11.27
N ASP A 531 -8.70 -31.45 10.10
CA ASP A 531 -9.81 -31.52 9.16
C ASP A 531 -9.92 -32.94 8.59
N PRO A 532 -11.04 -33.67 8.81
CA PRO A 532 -11.21 -35.01 8.27
C PRO A 532 -11.20 -35.05 6.75
N ALA A 533 -11.51 -33.94 6.08
CA ALA A 533 -11.47 -33.82 4.62
C ALA A 533 -10.04 -33.68 4.06
N HIS A 534 -9.02 -33.46 4.90
CA HIS A 534 -7.64 -33.46 4.44
C HIS A 534 -7.18 -34.86 4.00
N PRO A 535 -6.26 -34.98 3.02
CA PRO A 535 -5.68 -36.26 2.65
C PRO A 535 -5.04 -36.99 3.84
N ALA A 536 -5.16 -38.31 3.91
CA ALA A 536 -4.65 -39.12 5.01
C ALA A 536 -3.16 -38.88 5.30
N ALA A 537 -2.33 -38.71 4.26
CA ALA A 537 -0.90 -38.40 4.42
C ALA A 537 -0.66 -37.07 5.15
N ARG A 538 -1.53 -36.07 4.94
CA ARG A 538 -1.45 -34.79 5.64
C ARG A 538 -1.91 -34.90 7.09
N GLN A 539 -2.99 -35.62 7.34
CA GLN A 539 -3.44 -35.90 8.71
C GLN A 539 -2.33 -36.63 9.50
N GLU A 540 -1.73 -37.65 8.90
CA GLU A 540 -0.63 -38.43 9.49
C GLU A 540 0.62 -37.59 9.74
N ALA A 541 0.97 -36.68 8.82
CA ALA A 541 2.08 -35.74 9.01
C ALA A 541 1.86 -34.83 10.23
N VAL A 542 0.64 -34.31 10.42
CA VAL A 542 0.27 -33.49 11.59
C VAL A 542 0.32 -34.33 12.87
N LEU A 543 -0.25 -35.55 12.86
CA LEU A 543 -0.22 -36.45 14.02
C LEU A 543 1.20 -36.85 14.42
N THR A 544 2.09 -37.04 13.43
CA THR A 544 3.49 -37.38 13.65
C THR A 544 4.27 -36.22 14.25
N ASP A 545 4.11 -35.01 13.71
CA ASP A 545 4.80 -33.81 14.21
C ASP A 545 4.30 -33.40 15.61
N ALA A 546 2.99 -33.50 15.82
CA ALA A 546 2.35 -33.08 17.07
C ALA A 546 2.49 -34.11 18.22
N ALA A 547 2.65 -35.40 17.88
CA ALA A 547 2.69 -36.51 18.83
C ALA A 547 1.62 -36.42 19.95
N PRO A 548 0.31 -36.37 19.60
CA PRO A 548 -0.74 -36.18 20.58
C PRO A 548 -0.83 -37.35 21.55
N THR A 549 -1.22 -37.07 22.79
CA THR A 549 -1.45 -38.07 23.84
C THR A 549 -2.62 -39.01 23.49
N LEU A 550 -3.64 -38.47 22.84
CA LEU A 550 -4.86 -39.19 22.48
C LEU A 550 -5.47 -38.61 21.19
N VAL A 551 -6.05 -39.47 20.37
CA VAL A 551 -6.90 -39.08 19.23
C VAL A 551 -8.37 -39.32 19.58
N VAL A 552 -9.24 -38.33 19.38
CA VAL A 552 -10.69 -38.44 19.58
C VAL A 552 -11.39 -38.47 18.23
N THR A 553 -12.08 -39.57 17.93
CA THR A 553 -12.79 -39.77 16.66
C THR A 553 -14.30 -39.86 16.87
N ALA A 554 -15.09 -39.63 15.81
CA ALA A 554 -16.54 -39.74 15.89
C ALA A 554 -16.98 -41.19 16.18
N THR A 555 -16.39 -42.15 15.46
CA THR A 555 -16.64 -43.59 15.57
C THR A 555 -15.34 -44.37 15.75
N GLY A 556 -15.44 -45.62 16.19
CA GLY A 556 -14.28 -46.50 16.37
C GLY A 556 -13.56 -46.80 15.05
N THR A 557 -12.30 -46.39 14.96
CA THR A 557 -11.40 -46.70 13.84
C THR A 557 -10.17 -47.44 14.37
N ALA A 558 -9.67 -48.41 13.60
CA ALA A 558 -8.42 -49.08 13.93
C ALA A 558 -7.27 -48.08 13.78
N SER A 559 -6.57 -47.81 14.88
CA SER A 559 -5.40 -46.92 14.91
C SER A 559 -4.32 -47.57 15.77
N ASP A 560 -3.07 -47.32 15.39
CA ASP A 560 -1.87 -47.66 16.15
C ASP A 560 -1.65 -46.74 17.35
N ARG A 561 -2.38 -45.62 17.42
CA ARG A 561 -2.32 -44.63 18.49
C ARG A 561 -3.45 -44.82 19.51
N PRO A 562 -3.26 -44.34 20.76
CA PRO A 562 -4.35 -44.28 21.73
C PRO A 562 -5.52 -43.47 21.16
N THR A 563 -6.69 -44.11 21.06
CA THR A 563 -7.90 -43.52 20.47
C THR A 563 -9.10 -43.65 21.40
N LEU A 564 -9.96 -42.63 21.40
CA LEU A 564 -11.28 -42.63 22.02
C LEU A 564 -12.33 -42.32 20.97
N ALA A 565 -13.25 -43.25 20.72
CA ALA A 565 -14.43 -42.97 19.91
C ALA A 565 -15.51 -42.30 20.75
N LEU A 566 -16.14 -41.26 20.23
CA LEU A 566 -17.23 -40.56 20.90
C LEU A 566 -18.46 -41.45 21.10
N THR A 567 -18.67 -42.45 20.24
CA THR A 567 -19.71 -43.48 20.40
C THR A 567 -19.53 -44.36 21.65
N ASP A 568 -18.33 -44.43 22.21
CA ASP A 568 -18.04 -45.25 23.40
C ASP A 568 -18.36 -44.50 24.71
N VAL A 569 -18.76 -43.24 24.62
CA VAL A 569 -19.07 -42.38 25.77
C VAL A 569 -20.55 -42.00 25.73
N ALA A 570 -21.29 -42.34 26.77
CA ALA A 570 -22.64 -41.82 26.97
C ALA A 570 -22.56 -40.33 27.36
N LEU A 571 -22.64 -39.44 26.37
CA LEU A 571 -22.44 -37.99 26.56
C LEU A 571 -23.65 -37.32 27.23
N LEU A 572 -24.87 -37.71 26.88
CA LEU A 572 -26.11 -37.09 27.39
C LEU A 572 -26.68 -37.80 28.63
N ASP A 573 -26.29 -39.06 28.85
CA ASP A 573 -26.82 -39.93 29.89
C ASP A 573 -25.69 -40.54 30.73
N GLY A 574 -25.99 -40.88 31.99
CA GLY A 574 -25.04 -41.52 32.90
C GLY A 574 -24.47 -40.62 34.00
N PRO A 575 -23.74 -41.21 34.96
CA PRO A 575 -23.26 -40.51 36.14
C PRO A 575 -22.21 -39.45 35.79
N LEU A 576 -22.23 -38.32 36.51
CA LEU A 576 -21.19 -37.30 36.38
C LEU A 576 -19.95 -37.71 37.17
N PRO A 577 -18.74 -37.63 36.57
CA PRO A 577 -17.51 -37.89 37.29
C PRO A 577 -17.22 -36.78 38.30
N THR A 578 -16.53 -37.14 39.38
CA THR A 578 -15.94 -36.17 40.31
C THR A 578 -14.85 -35.39 39.58
N GLU A 579 -14.89 -34.06 39.68
CA GLU A 579 -13.88 -33.21 39.05
C GLU A 579 -12.67 -33.03 40.00
N PRO A 580 -11.45 -33.00 39.47
CA PRO A 580 -10.29 -32.59 40.24
C PRO A 580 -10.35 -31.10 40.57
N ASP A 581 -9.73 -30.70 41.68
CA ASP A 581 -9.64 -29.29 42.09
C ASP A 581 -8.69 -28.46 41.20
N GLU A 582 -7.74 -29.13 40.51
CA GLU A 582 -6.80 -28.49 39.61
C GLU A 582 -7.49 -27.93 38.36
N ARG A 583 -7.25 -26.64 38.07
CA ARG A 583 -7.75 -25.92 36.91
C ARG A 583 -6.59 -25.47 36.01
N PRO A 584 -6.80 -25.33 34.69
CA PRO A 584 -5.79 -24.76 33.81
C PRO A 584 -5.45 -23.32 34.22
N GLY A 585 -4.18 -22.97 34.12
CA GLY A 585 -3.68 -21.60 34.23
C GLY A 585 -3.81 -20.83 32.92
N VAL A 586 -3.72 -19.50 32.99
CA VAL A 586 -3.74 -18.63 31.80
C VAL A 586 -2.54 -18.84 30.88
N ASP A 587 -1.43 -19.35 31.41
CA ASP A 587 -0.22 -19.63 30.63
C ASP A 587 -0.22 -21.02 29.97
N ASP A 588 -1.18 -21.89 30.34
CA ASP A 588 -1.34 -23.20 29.73
C ASP A 588 -1.87 -23.10 28.30
N LEU A 589 -1.55 -24.11 27.47
CA LEU A 589 -2.03 -24.18 26.10
C LEU A 589 -3.53 -24.46 26.06
N ALA A 590 -4.26 -23.65 25.29
CA ALA A 590 -5.65 -23.90 24.95
C ALA A 590 -5.75 -24.77 23.69
N TYR A 591 -4.97 -24.44 22.65
CA TYR A 591 -5.00 -25.20 21.41
C TYR A 591 -3.69 -25.08 20.62
N VAL A 592 -3.51 -26.03 19.71
CA VAL A 592 -2.48 -25.99 18.67
C VAL A 592 -3.16 -26.06 17.31
N LEU A 593 -2.84 -25.11 16.42
CA LEU A 593 -3.37 -25.10 15.06
C LEU A 593 -2.24 -25.20 14.03
N TYR A 594 -2.38 -26.14 13.09
CA TYR A 594 -1.37 -26.32 12.05
C TYR A 594 -1.61 -25.42 10.85
N THR A 595 -0.56 -24.72 10.45
CA THR A 595 -0.53 -23.89 9.24
C THR A 595 0.43 -24.48 8.19
N SER A 596 0.27 -24.07 6.93
CA SER A 596 1.23 -24.34 5.86
C SER A 596 2.60 -23.75 6.21
N GLY A 597 3.67 -24.47 5.91
CA GLY A 597 5.04 -24.04 6.21
C GLY A 597 5.84 -23.79 4.94
N SER A 598 6.66 -22.73 4.94
CA SER A 598 7.50 -22.35 3.79
C SER A 598 8.52 -23.41 3.35
N THR A 599 8.76 -24.42 4.19
CA THR A 599 9.65 -25.56 3.91
C THR A 599 8.91 -26.81 3.39
N GLY A 600 7.59 -26.70 3.13
CA GLY A 600 6.75 -27.82 2.72
C GLY A 600 6.31 -28.76 3.86
N ARG A 601 6.70 -28.44 5.10
CA ARG A 601 6.26 -29.13 6.32
C ARG A 601 5.29 -28.27 7.12
N PRO A 602 4.15 -28.83 7.57
CA PRO A 602 3.17 -28.11 8.37
C PRO A 602 3.78 -27.68 9.71
N LYS A 603 3.32 -26.57 10.30
CA LYS A 603 3.82 -26.09 11.60
C LYS A 603 2.68 -25.80 12.56
N GLY A 604 2.74 -26.37 13.77
CA GLY A 604 1.74 -26.15 14.82
C GLY A 604 1.98 -24.84 15.56
N VAL A 605 1.00 -23.94 15.57
CA VAL A 605 1.02 -22.69 16.34
C VAL A 605 0.39 -22.95 17.71
N ALA A 606 1.15 -22.74 18.79
CA ALA A 606 0.71 -23.02 20.15
C ALA A 606 0.11 -21.77 20.83
N ILE A 607 -1.19 -21.83 21.15
CA ILE A 607 -1.94 -20.70 21.72
C ILE A 607 -2.29 -20.97 23.18
N ARG A 608 -2.06 -19.97 24.03
CA ARG A 608 -2.35 -20.01 25.47
C ARG A 608 -3.78 -19.61 25.78
N HIS A 609 -4.27 -20.05 26.94
CA HIS A 609 -5.58 -19.64 27.46
C HIS A 609 -5.71 -18.13 27.62
N GLY A 610 -4.69 -17.45 28.15
CA GLY A 610 -4.68 -16.00 28.35
C GLY A 610 -4.80 -15.23 27.04
N SER A 611 -4.12 -15.69 25.98
CA SER A 611 -4.23 -15.09 24.64
C SER A 611 -5.62 -15.24 24.05
N LEU A 612 -6.20 -16.44 24.16
CA LEU A 612 -7.57 -16.71 23.70
C LEU A 612 -8.60 -15.88 24.49
N ALA A 613 -8.50 -15.86 25.82
CA ALA A 613 -9.40 -15.08 26.67
C ALA A 613 -9.32 -13.57 26.39
N ASN A 614 -8.12 -13.03 26.19
CA ASN A 614 -7.93 -11.63 25.82
C ASN A 614 -8.57 -11.30 24.47
N MET A 615 -8.39 -12.15 23.45
CA MET A 615 -9.02 -11.97 22.14
C MET A 615 -10.55 -12.01 22.26
N LEU A 616 -11.12 -13.00 22.97
CA LEU A 616 -12.57 -13.10 23.19
C LEU A 616 -13.12 -11.87 23.93
N PHE A 617 -12.38 -11.35 24.91
CA PHE A 617 -12.74 -10.12 25.62
C PHE A 617 -12.77 -8.92 24.69
N GLY A 618 -11.74 -8.73 23.86
CA GLY A 618 -11.65 -7.62 22.91
C GLY A 618 -12.75 -7.66 21.85
N VAL A 619 -13.01 -8.84 21.29
CA VAL A 619 -14.02 -9.04 20.25
C VAL A 619 -15.45 -8.92 20.81
N ARG A 620 -15.71 -9.35 22.06
CA ARG A 620 -17.03 -9.22 22.71
C ARG A 620 -17.56 -7.80 22.63
N ASP A 621 -16.77 -6.83 23.07
CA ASP A 621 -17.22 -5.44 23.17
C ASP A 621 -17.41 -4.82 21.79
N LEU A 622 -16.52 -5.17 20.84
CA LEU A 622 -16.65 -4.69 19.48
C LEU A 622 -17.90 -5.25 18.79
N LEU A 623 -18.24 -6.53 19.00
CA LEU A 623 -19.37 -7.17 18.33
C LEU A 623 -20.69 -7.03 19.09
N GLY A 624 -20.67 -6.64 20.36
CA GLY A 624 -21.85 -6.61 21.21
C GLY A 624 -22.39 -8.01 21.54
N SER A 625 -21.54 -9.03 21.53
CA SER A 625 -21.96 -10.42 21.77
C SER A 625 -22.43 -10.64 23.21
N GLY A 626 -23.50 -11.41 23.40
CA GLY A 626 -24.19 -11.53 24.69
C GLY A 626 -25.34 -12.55 24.68
N PRO A 627 -26.12 -12.65 25.77
CA PRO A 627 -27.07 -13.75 26.00
C PRO A 627 -28.20 -13.91 24.97
N THR A 628 -28.57 -12.83 24.28
CA THR A 628 -29.64 -12.84 23.26
C THR A 628 -29.13 -13.19 21.87
N HIS A 629 -27.82 -13.35 21.70
CA HIS A 629 -27.21 -13.49 20.38
C HIS A 629 -26.98 -14.96 20.00
N ARG A 630 -27.23 -15.24 18.73
CA ARG A 630 -27.07 -16.55 18.09
C ARG A 630 -25.97 -16.45 17.04
N TRP A 631 -24.92 -17.23 17.22
CA TRP A 631 -23.72 -17.25 16.41
C TRP A 631 -23.72 -18.46 15.48
N LEU A 632 -23.53 -18.23 14.19
CA LEU A 632 -23.36 -19.33 13.24
C LEU A 632 -21.95 -19.91 13.36
N HIS A 633 -21.86 -21.20 13.67
CA HIS A 633 -20.63 -21.97 13.58
C HIS A 633 -20.59 -22.73 12.24
N LEU A 634 -19.89 -22.12 11.28
CA LEU A 634 -19.77 -22.58 9.89
C LEU A 634 -18.33 -22.94 9.52
N THR A 635 -17.36 -22.31 10.18
CA THR A 635 -15.95 -22.46 9.83
C THR A 635 -15.40 -23.81 10.29
N SER A 636 -14.54 -24.44 9.47
CA SER A 636 -13.82 -25.66 9.88
C SER A 636 -13.06 -25.45 11.19
N LEU A 637 -13.06 -26.47 12.06
CA LEU A 637 -12.34 -26.43 13.35
C LEU A 637 -10.82 -26.28 13.16
N SER A 638 -10.29 -26.63 11.98
CA SER A 638 -8.88 -26.44 11.64
C SER A 638 -8.52 -24.99 11.29
N PHE A 639 -9.47 -24.06 11.36
CA PHE A 639 -9.26 -22.62 11.22
C PHE A 639 -9.48 -21.92 12.56
N ASP A 640 -8.58 -21.00 12.89
CA ASP A 640 -8.56 -20.28 14.17
C ASP A 640 -9.81 -19.41 14.39
N ILE A 641 -10.38 -18.84 13.33
CA ILE A 641 -11.59 -18.02 13.41
C ILE A 641 -12.82 -18.81 13.90
N SER A 642 -12.81 -20.16 13.83
CA SER A 642 -13.86 -21.01 14.43
C SER A 642 -13.94 -20.86 15.96
N THR A 643 -12.84 -20.48 16.61
CA THR A 643 -12.80 -20.28 18.07
C THR A 643 -13.66 -19.11 18.52
N VAL A 644 -13.84 -18.09 17.67
CA VAL A 644 -14.80 -16.99 17.91
C VAL A 644 -16.22 -17.52 17.82
N GLU A 645 -16.54 -18.27 16.77
CA GLU A 645 -17.89 -18.84 16.55
C GLU A 645 -18.33 -19.77 17.69
N VAL A 646 -17.38 -20.51 18.28
CA VAL A 646 -17.66 -21.46 19.37
C VAL A 646 -17.57 -20.78 20.73
N PHE A 647 -16.43 -20.18 21.10
CA PHE A 647 -16.21 -19.77 22.48
C PHE A 647 -16.81 -18.41 22.81
N LEU A 648 -16.88 -17.46 21.87
CA LEU A 648 -17.44 -16.14 22.16
C LEU A 648 -18.90 -16.19 22.64
N PRO A 649 -19.84 -16.89 21.97
CA PRO A 649 -21.19 -17.05 22.51
C PRO A 649 -21.17 -17.80 23.86
N LEU A 650 -20.41 -18.88 23.99
CA LEU A 650 -20.39 -19.71 25.21
C LEU A 650 -19.87 -18.97 26.46
N VAL A 651 -18.94 -18.02 26.30
CA VAL A 651 -18.43 -17.22 27.43
C VAL A 651 -19.24 -15.94 27.68
N THR A 652 -20.10 -15.56 26.75
CA THR A 652 -20.97 -14.38 26.87
C THR A 652 -22.44 -14.72 27.18
N GLY A 653 -22.80 -16.00 27.21
CA GLY A 653 -24.16 -16.48 27.49
C GLY A 653 -25.02 -16.66 26.24
N GLY A 654 -24.49 -16.44 25.04
CA GLY A 654 -25.18 -16.61 23.77
C GLY A 654 -25.31 -18.07 23.34
N GLN A 655 -25.77 -18.27 22.10
CA GLN A 655 -26.01 -19.59 21.51
C GLN A 655 -25.07 -19.86 20.32
N VAL A 656 -24.52 -21.07 20.24
CA VAL A 656 -23.83 -21.58 19.05
C VAL A 656 -24.85 -22.33 18.17
N VAL A 657 -25.00 -21.92 16.92
CA VAL A 657 -25.80 -22.62 15.90
C VAL A 657 -24.84 -23.37 14.99
N VAL A 658 -24.78 -24.69 15.11
CA VAL A 658 -23.82 -25.54 14.40
C VAL A 658 -24.34 -25.87 13.00
N ALA A 659 -23.55 -25.54 11.98
CA ALA A 659 -23.77 -25.96 10.59
C ALA A 659 -23.09 -27.32 10.34
N SER A 660 -23.62 -28.38 10.96
CA SER A 660 -23.03 -29.73 10.92
C SER A 660 -23.17 -30.39 9.54
N THR A 661 -24.35 -30.31 8.94
CA THR A 661 -24.65 -30.92 7.63
C THR A 661 -24.61 -29.92 6.46
N VAL A 662 -24.21 -28.67 6.73
CA VAL A 662 -24.24 -27.59 5.74
C VAL A 662 -22.81 -27.21 5.36
N SER A 663 -22.52 -27.30 4.06
CA SER A 663 -21.25 -26.84 3.51
C SER A 663 -21.21 -25.31 3.49
N ALA A 664 -20.08 -24.73 3.88
CA ALA A 664 -19.85 -23.29 3.75
C ALA A 664 -19.91 -22.78 2.30
N LEU A 665 -19.78 -23.70 1.33
CA LEU A 665 -19.90 -23.42 -0.09
C LEU A 665 -21.34 -23.48 -0.61
N ASP A 666 -22.29 -23.98 0.17
CA ASP A 666 -23.70 -24.03 -0.19
C ASP A 666 -24.44 -22.80 0.34
N GLY A 667 -24.36 -21.71 -0.42
CA GLY A 667 -24.97 -20.43 -0.05
C GLY A 667 -26.47 -20.52 0.30
N PRO A 668 -27.31 -21.16 -0.55
CA PRO A 668 -28.73 -21.37 -0.25
C PRO A 668 -28.99 -22.13 1.06
N ALA A 669 -28.27 -23.23 1.32
CA ALA A 669 -28.46 -24.00 2.55
C ALA A 669 -27.99 -23.22 3.80
N VAL A 670 -26.86 -22.50 3.70
CA VAL A 670 -26.40 -21.63 4.80
C VAL A 670 -27.42 -20.53 5.08
N LEU A 671 -27.96 -19.88 4.04
CA LEU A 671 -28.94 -18.82 4.22
C LEU A 671 -30.27 -19.33 4.79
N ALA A 672 -30.70 -20.54 4.40
CA ALA A 672 -31.85 -21.21 4.99
C ALA A 672 -31.65 -21.46 6.49
N LEU A 673 -30.46 -21.94 6.89
CA LEU A 673 -30.11 -22.14 8.30
C LEU A 673 -30.06 -20.81 9.07
N VAL A 674 -29.45 -19.77 8.50
CA VAL A 674 -29.40 -18.41 9.08
C VAL A 674 -30.80 -17.90 9.40
N ARG A 675 -31.77 -18.12 8.50
CA ARG A 675 -33.17 -17.72 8.69
C ARG A 675 -33.87 -18.58 9.73
N SER A 676 -33.85 -19.90 9.59
CA SER A 676 -34.60 -20.82 10.46
C SER A 676 -34.10 -20.80 11.91
N ALA A 677 -32.79 -20.70 12.08
CA ALA A 677 -32.14 -20.59 13.38
C ALA A 677 -31.96 -19.14 13.85
N GLY A 678 -32.57 -18.16 13.17
CA GLY A 678 -32.57 -16.75 13.59
C GLY A 678 -31.18 -16.20 13.94
N VAL A 679 -30.18 -16.53 13.12
CA VAL A 679 -28.78 -16.15 13.37
C VAL A 679 -28.65 -14.63 13.39
N THR A 680 -27.92 -14.13 14.39
CA THR A 680 -27.70 -12.69 14.60
C THR A 680 -26.27 -12.25 14.30
N HIS A 681 -25.33 -13.19 14.41
CA HIS A 681 -23.90 -12.96 14.22
C HIS A 681 -23.36 -14.07 13.33
N ALA A 682 -22.65 -13.69 12.28
CA ALA A 682 -21.96 -14.62 11.42
C ALA A 682 -20.62 -14.03 10.98
N GLN A 683 -19.69 -14.93 10.73
CA GLN A 683 -18.37 -14.61 10.24
C GLN A 683 -18.09 -15.46 9.02
N ALA A 684 -17.42 -14.86 8.05
CA ALA A 684 -16.93 -15.56 6.87
C ALA A 684 -15.75 -14.81 6.27
N THR A 685 -15.08 -15.47 5.32
CA THR A 685 -14.12 -14.80 4.45
C THR A 685 -14.84 -13.87 3.46
N PRO A 686 -14.19 -12.85 2.90
CA PRO A 686 -14.73 -12.09 1.78
C PRO A 686 -15.27 -12.97 0.64
N SER A 687 -14.60 -14.08 0.30
CA SER A 687 -15.15 -15.07 -0.62
C SER A 687 -16.43 -15.75 -0.11
N GLY A 688 -16.49 -16.18 1.14
CA GLY A 688 -17.70 -16.79 1.72
C GLY A 688 -18.89 -15.83 1.75
N TRP A 689 -18.65 -14.56 2.03
CA TRP A 689 -19.69 -13.53 1.99
C TRP A 689 -20.27 -13.31 0.59
N ARG A 690 -19.46 -13.41 -0.47
CA ARG A 690 -19.98 -13.36 -1.85
C ARG A 690 -20.95 -14.50 -2.13
N VAL A 691 -20.64 -15.71 -1.68
CA VAL A 691 -21.53 -16.87 -1.83
C VAL A 691 -22.90 -16.58 -1.20
N LEU A 692 -22.93 -15.98 -0.01
CA LEU A 692 -24.19 -15.61 0.66
C LEU A 692 -24.94 -14.47 -0.03
N LEU A 693 -24.23 -13.46 -0.53
CA LEU A 693 -24.84 -12.38 -1.31
C LEU A 693 -25.47 -12.87 -2.62
N GLU A 694 -24.78 -13.78 -3.33
CA GLU A 694 -25.27 -14.45 -4.54
C GLU A 694 -26.50 -15.33 -4.23
N ALA A 695 -26.54 -15.96 -3.05
CA ALA A 695 -27.69 -16.73 -2.57
C ALA A 695 -28.89 -15.85 -2.11
N GLY A 696 -28.74 -14.52 -2.14
CA GLY A 696 -29.83 -13.58 -1.88
C GLY A 696 -29.87 -13.01 -0.46
N LEU A 697 -28.77 -13.08 0.30
CA LEU A 697 -28.66 -12.40 1.61
C LEU A 697 -28.97 -10.91 1.47
N GLY A 698 -29.94 -10.43 2.25
CA GLY A 698 -30.38 -9.03 2.32
C GLY A 698 -31.04 -8.50 1.04
N ALA A 699 -31.50 -9.37 0.14
CA ALA A 699 -32.28 -8.96 -1.03
C ALA A 699 -33.66 -8.38 -0.61
N PRO A 700 -34.33 -7.56 -1.44
CA PRO A 700 -35.66 -7.05 -1.11
C PRO A 700 -36.66 -8.18 -0.79
N GLY A 701 -37.25 -8.14 0.40
CA GLY A 701 -38.16 -9.18 0.89
C GLY A 701 -37.48 -10.38 1.56
N ASP A 702 -36.14 -10.35 1.74
CA ASP A 702 -35.41 -11.37 2.49
C ASP A 702 -35.83 -11.35 3.98
N PRO A 703 -36.33 -12.45 4.56
CA PRO A 703 -36.74 -12.51 5.96
C PRO A 703 -35.58 -12.67 6.95
N THR A 704 -34.32 -12.63 6.47
CA THR A 704 -33.14 -12.76 7.33
C THR A 704 -33.13 -11.70 8.43
N PRO A 705 -32.92 -12.08 9.71
CA PRO A 705 -32.81 -11.12 10.81
C PRO A 705 -31.68 -10.10 10.60
N PRO A 706 -31.71 -8.95 11.32
CA PRO A 706 -30.58 -8.02 11.39
C PRO A 706 -29.28 -8.75 11.75
N LEU A 707 -28.34 -8.80 10.80
CA LEU A 707 -27.11 -9.57 10.91
C LEU A 707 -25.91 -8.66 11.19
N VAL A 708 -25.12 -9.00 12.20
CA VAL A 708 -23.76 -8.49 12.40
C VAL A 708 -22.79 -9.41 11.65
N ALA A 709 -22.12 -8.86 10.65
CA ALA A 709 -21.20 -9.59 9.79
C ALA A 709 -19.75 -9.31 10.17
N VAL A 710 -18.94 -10.35 10.29
CA VAL A 710 -17.48 -10.25 10.41
C VAL A 710 -16.84 -10.82 9.15
N ALA A 711 -16.04 -10.01 8.47
CA ALA A 711 -15.20 -10.43 7.34
C ALA A 711 -13.76 -10.58 7.82
N GLY A 712 -13.12 -11.71 7.57
CA GLY A 712 -11.72 -11.91 7.95
C GLY A 712 -11.02 -13.01 7.15
N GLY A 713 -9.71 -13.14 7.32
CA GLY A 713 -8.92 -14.16 6.62
C GLY A 713 -8.46 -13.78 5.21
N GLU A 714 -9.03 -12.74 4.58
CA GLU A 714 -8.59 -12.17 3.29
C GLU A 714 -8.68 -10.65 3.30
N ALA A 715 -8.09 -9.99 2.30
CA ALA A 715 -8.33 -8.56 2.08
C ALA A 715 -9.79 -8.36 1.64
N LEU A 716 -10.51 -7.48 2.32
CA LEU A 716 -11.90 -7.13 2.01
C LEU A 716 -11.94 -6.01 0.95
N PRO A 717 -12.41 -6.27 -0.28
CA PRO A 717 -12.53 -5.23 -1.31
C PRO A 717 -13.59 -4.20 -0.93
N VAL A 718 -13.34 -2.91 -1.23
CA VAL A 718 -14.27 -1.81 -0.91
C VAL A 718 -15.65 -1.99 -1.56
N THR A 719 -15.71 -2.56 -2.77
CA THR A 719 -16.97 -2.84 -3.48
C THR A 719 -17.82 -3.86 -2.72
N LEU A 720 -17.20 -4.96 -2.27
CA LEU A 720 -17.86 -5.97 -1.46
C LEU A 720 -18.24 -5.42 -0.07
N ALA A 721 -17.36 -4.63 0.55
CA ALA A 721 -17.66 -3.99 1.84
C ALA A 721 -18.90 -3.11 1.76
N ARG A 722 -19.03 -2.29 0.72
CA ARG A 722 -20.20 -1.43 0.48
C ARG A 722 -21.48 -2.25 0.33
N GLU A 723 -21.42 -3.32 -0.46
CA GLU A 723 -22.57 -4.20 -0.68
C GLU A 723 -23.00 -4.92 0.59
N LEU A 724 -22.06 -5.54 1.31
CA LEU A 724 -22.34 -6.21 2.58
C LEU A 724 -22.88 -5.24 3.61
N ARG A 725 -22.28 -4.05 3.75
CA ARG A 725 -22.69 -3.07 4.73
C ARG A 725 -24.11 -2.55 4.50
N ALA A 726 -24.55 -2.47 3.24
CA ALA A 726 -25.92 -2.09 2.88
C ALA A 726 -26.95 -3.18 3.21
N ARG A 727 -26.52 -4.46 3.30
CA ARG A 727 -27.38 -5.63 3.53
C ARG A 727 -27.29 -6.19 4.95
N THR A 728 -26.41 -5.64 5.77
CA THR A 728 -26.15 -6.06 7.15
C THR A 728 -26.27 -4.87 8.09
N THR A 729 -26.56 -5.14 9.37
CA THR A 729 -26.70 -4.08 10.37
C THR A 729 -25.36 -3.42 10.66
N ARG A 730 -24.30 -4.23 10.68
CA ARG A 730 -22.93 -3.82 10.94
C ARG A 730 -21.98 -4.79 10.25
N LEU A 731 -20.87 -4.27 9.74
CA LEU A 731 -19.82 -5.05 9.11
C LEU A 731 -18.49 -4.72 9.77
N ILE A 732 -17.82 -5.73 10.29
CA ILE A 732 -16.49 -5.60 10.89
C ILE A 732 -15.48 -6.31 10.01
N ASN A 733 -14.38 -5.64 9.67
CA ASN A 733 -13.23 -6.27 9.02
C ASN A 733 -12.21 -6.67 10.09
N GLY A 734 -12.03 -7.98 10.29
CA GLY A 734 -11.08 -8.56 11.25
C GLY A 734 -9.80 -9.03 10.59
N TYR A 735 -8.66 -8.66 11.15
CA TYR A 735 -7.34 -9.09 10.71
C TYR A 735 -6.55 -9.70 11.87
N GLY A 736 -5.93 -10.84 11.60
CA GLY A 736 -4.92 -11.42 12.45
C GLY A 736 -4.29 -12.65 11.79
N PRO A 737 -3.00 -12.89 11.97
CA PRO A 737 -2.40 -14.20 11.73
C PRO A 737 -2.69 -15.12 12.92
N THR A 738 -2.64 -16.43 12.68
CA THR A 738 -2.80 -17.46 13.73
C THR A 738 -1.81 -17.28 14.88
N GLU A 739 -0.59 -16.84 14.59
CA GLU A 739 0.45 -16.55 15.60
C GLU A 739 0.16 -15.34 16.51
N ALA A 740 -0.90 -14.56 16.21
CA ALA A 740 -1.40 -13.48 17.05
C ALA A 740 -2.83 -13.74 17.56
N THR A 741 -3.23 -15.01 17.63
CA THR A 741 -4.51 -15.47 18.17
C THR A 741 -5.72 -14.89 17.43
N VAL A 742 -6.05 -15.46 16.27
CA VAL A 742 -7.26 -15.15 15.48
C VAL A 742 -7.31 -13.73 14.91
N TYR A 743 -7.62 -12.74 15.75
CA TYR A 743 -7.73 -11.33 15.38
C TYR A 743 -6.83 -10.51 16.30
N ALA A 744 -6.01 -9.66 15.67
CA ALA A 744 -5.13 -8.72 16.34
C ALA A 744 -5.60 -7.28 16.13
N THR A 745 -6.21 -6.98 14.99
CA THR A 745 -6.77 -5.67 14.67
C THR A 745 -8.16 -5.82 14.04
N MET A 746 -9.04 -4.85 14.25
CA MET A 746 -10.38 -4.86 13.65
C MET A 746 -10.85 -3.44 13.27
N ALA A 747 -11.60 -3.33 12.18
CA ALA A 747 -12.22 -2.09 11.72
C ALA A 747 -13.75 -2.23 11.66
N ASP A 748 -14.46 -1.27 12.25
CA ASP A 748 -15.90 -1.10 12.02
C ASP A 748 -16.12 -0.36 10.69
N ILE A 749 -16.77 -1.02 9.73
CA ILE A 749 -16.95 -0.48 8.39
C ILE A 749 -18.11 0.55 8.42
N PRO A 750 -17.85 1.82 8.04
CA PRO A 750 -18.88 2.85 8.03
C PRO A 750 -19.96 2.54 6.98
N ALA A 751 -21.13 3.17 7.12
CA ALA A 751 -22.28 2.89 6.26
C ALA A 751 -22.00 3.12 4.75
N ASP A 752 -21.15 4.09 4.40
CA ASP A 752 -20.70 4.34 3.03
C ASP A 752 -19.17 4.29 2.95
N PRO A 753 -18.58 3.09 2.81
CA PRO A 753 -17.13 2.96 2.76
C PRO A 753 -16.57 3.44 1.43
N VAL A 754 -15.58 4.34 1.50
CA VAL A 754 -14.75 4.79 0.36
C VAL A 754 -13.43 4.04 0.27
N ASP A 755 -13.01 3.42 1.36
CA ASP A 755 -11.85 2.54 1.49
C ASP A 755 -12.09 1.48 2.58
N VAL A 756 -11.13 0.55 2.76
CA VAL A 756 -11.17 -0.48 3.80
C VAL A 756 -9.80 -0.57 4.48
N THR A 757 -9.80 -0.56 5.80
CA THR A 757 -8.60 -0.72 6.64
C THR A 757 -8.70 -2.01 7.45
N ILE A 758 -7.59 -2.43 8.06
CA ILE A 758 -7.61 -3.49 9.10
C ILE A 758 -7.84 -2.93 10.50
N GLY A 759 -8.04 -1.61 10.60
CA GLY A 759 -8.49 -0.92 11.80
C GLY A 759 -7.39 -0.69 12.82
N THR A 760 -7.77 -0.79 14.09
CA THR A 760 -6.88 -0.58 15.23
C THR A 760 -6.68 -1.89 15.99
N ALA A 761 -5.62 -1.96 16.80
CA ALA A 761 -5.31 -3.15 17.57
C ALA A 761 -6.37 -3.42 18.66
N LEU A 762 -6.65 -4.71 18.91
CA LEU A 762 -7.51 -5.14 20.01
C LEU A 762 -6.88 -4.79 21.37
N PRO A 763 -7.69 -4.78 22.46
CA PRO A 763 -7.19 -4.64 23.82
C PRO A 763 -5.98 -5.53 24.13
N ASN A 764 -4.97 -4.95 24.78
CA ASN A 764 -3.69 -5.57 25.16
C ASN A 764 -2.86 -6.13 23.99
N VAL A 765 -3.17 -5.75 22.75
CA VAL A 765 -2.36 -6.02 21.55
C VAL A 765 -1.72 -4.72 21.08
N ARG A 766 -0.43 -4.75 20.80
CA ARG A 766 0.30 -3.60 20.22
C ARG A 766 0.70 -3.91 18.79
N ALA A 767 0.54 -2.94 17.90
CA ALA A 767 0.91 -3.05 16.50
C ALA A 767 2.04 -2.07 16.20
N TYR A 768 3.10 -2.54 15.55
CA TYR A 768 4.21 -1.70 15.09
C TYR A 768 4.39 -1.88 13.59
N ILE A 769 4.64 -0.79 12.88
CA ILE A 769 4.99 -0.85 11.45
C ILE A 769 6.45 -0.44 11.34
N LEU A 770 7.30 -1.41 11.00
CA LEU A 770 8.75 -1.27 11.08
C LEU A 770 9.40 -1.35 9.70
N ASP A 771 10.47 -0.59 9.50
CA ASP A 771 11.33 -0.71 8.33
C ASP A 771 12.24 -1.95 8.42
N THR A 772 13.03 -2.20 7.38
CA THR A 772 13.96 -3.34 7.31
C THR A 772 15.09 -3.27 8.36
N ALA A 773 15.31 -2.11 9.00
CA ALA A 773 16.25 -1.95 10.09
C ALA A 773 15.61 -2.16 11.48
N GLY A 774 14.30 -2.43 11.53
CA GLY A 774 13.52 -2.60 12.76
C GLY A 774 13.11 -1.28 13.42
N LEU A 775 13.20 -0.15 12.71
CA LEU A 775 12.80 1.17 13.21
C LEU A 775 11.37 1.51 12.78
N PRO A 776 10.61 2.31 13.56
CA PRO A 776 9.24 2.66 13.21
C PRO A 776 9.18 3.49 11.94
N THR A 777 8.22 3.17 11.06
CA THR A 777 7.99 3.95 9.84
C THR A 777 7.12 5.17 10.13
N PRO A 778 7.36 6.31 9.46
CA PRO A 778 6.47 7.46 9.55
C PRO A 778 5.03 7.18 9.12
N VAL A 779 4.10 8.01 9.58
CA VAL A 779 2.68 7.93 9.19
C VAL A 779 2.55 8.09 7.67
N GLY A 780 1.85 7.16 7.03
CA GLY A 780 1.64 7.10 5.59
C GLY A 780 2.69 6.32 4.81
N LEU A 781 3.78 5.86 5.43
CA LEU A 781 4.80 5.05 4.77
C LEU A 781 4.65 3.55 5.03
N PRO A 782 4.96 2.71 4.03
CA PRO A 782 4.88 1.28 4.15
C PRO A 782 6.02 0.70 4.99
N GLY A 783 5.71 -0.28 5.83
CA GLY A 783 6.65 -1.14 6.55
C GLY A 783 6.08 -2.54 6.81
N GLU A 784 6.84 -3.39 7.50
CA GLU A 784 6.38 -4.70 7.96
C GLU A 784 5.59 -4.56 9.27
N LEU A 785 4.38 -5.12 9.33
CA LEU A 785 3.58 -5.17 10.54
C LEU A 785 4.17 -6.17 11.54
N HIS A 786 4.30 -5.74 12.79
CA HIS A 786 4.72 -6.54 13.93
C HIS A 786 3.64 -6.45 15.01
N LEU A 787 3.34 -7.58 15.65
CA LEU A 787 2.27 -7.67 16.65
C LEU A 787 2.84 -8.12 17.99
N ALA A 788 2.56 -7.39 19.07
CA ALA A 788 3.05 -7.67 20.41
C ALA A 788 1.90 -7.72 21.44
N GLY A 789 2.21 -8.12 22.67
CA GLY A 789 1.26 -8.15 23.79
C GLY A 789 0.51 -9.49 23.92
N ALA A 790 -0.66 -9.44 24.57
CA ALA A 790 -1.36 -10.62 25.06
C ALA A 790 -1.84 -11.59 23.96
N GLY A 791 -2.03 -11.09 22.73
CA GLY A 791 -2.44 -11.91 21.58
C GLY A 791 -1.34 -12.79 21.00
N VAL A 792 -0.06 -12.55 21.33
CA VAL A 792 1.07 -13.28 20.73
C VAL A 792 1.14 -14.72 21.23
N ALA A 793 1.22 -15.66 20.28
CA ALA A 793 1.35 -17.08 20.54
C ALA A 793 2.61 -17.44 21.37
N LEU A 794 2.60 -18.62 21.98
CA LEU A 794 3.81 -19.15 22.63
C LEU A 794 4.95 -19.31 21.62
N GLY A 795 4.64 -19.84 20.44
CA GLY A 795 5.58 -20.12 19.36
C GLY A 795 5.09 -21.24 18.47
N TYR A 796 6.00 -21.84 17.72
CA TYR A 796 5.75 -23.05 16.93
C TYR A 796 6.12 -24.30 17.73
N LEU A 797 5.20 -25.25 17.81
CA LEU A 797 5.37 -26.51 18.54
C LEU A 797 6.61 -27.26 18.04
N GLY A 798 7.56 -27.56 18.93
CA GLY A 798 8.78 -28.32 18.60
C GLY A 798 9.75 -27.61 17.64
N ARG A 799 9.57 -26.31 17.36
CA ARG A 799 10.31 -25.56 16.33
C ARG A 799 10.90 -24.27 16.89
N ASP A 800 11.88 -24.40 17.77
CA ASP A 800 12.57 -23.28 18.42
C ASP A 800 13.31 -22.39 17.42
N ASP A 801 13.83 -22.99 16.34
CA ASP A 801 14.49 -22.31 15.22
C ASP A 801 13.56 -21.28 14.55
N LEU A 802 12.38 -21.73 14.12
CA LEU A 802 11.38 -20.87 13.50
C LEU A 802 10.77 -19.89 14.51
N THR A 803 10.62 -20.32 15.75
CA THR A 803 10.10 -19.47 16.83
C THR A 803 11.03 -18.30 17.07
N ALA A 804 12.34 -18.51 17.20
CA ALA A 804 13.31 -17.44 17.37
C ALA A 804 13.38 -16.49 16.16
N GLN A 805 13.15 -17.01 14.94
CA GLN A 805 13.15 -16.19 13.72
C GLN A 805 11.93 -15.26 13.62
N ARG A 806 10.75 -15.70 14.07
CA ARG A 806 9.48 -14.99 13.88
C ARG A 806 8.97 -14.28 15.14
N PHE A 807 9.34 -14.73 16.33
CA PHE A 807 8.97 -14.13 17.61
C PHE A 807 10.20 -13.44 18.21
N VAL A 808 10.44 -12.21 17.79
CA VAL A 808 11.64 -11.42 18.12
C VAL A 808 11.40 -10.56 19.37
N PRO A 809 12.45 -10.09 20.06
CA PRO A 809 12.30 -9.17 21.18
C PRO A 809 11.54 -7.89 20.77
N ASP A 810 10.63 -7.41 21.62
CA ASP A 810 9.97 -6.11 21.46
C ASP A 810 10.84 -5.01 22.08
N PRO A 811 11.49 -4.13 21.29
CA PRO A 811 12.34 -3.07 21.84
C PRO A 811 11.55 -1.88 22.38
N TYR A 812 10.23 -1.86 22.21
CA TYR A 812 9.33 -0.78 22.62
C TYR A 812 8.53 -1.11 23.89
N SER A 813 8.66 -2.33 24.42
CA SER A 813 8.02 -2.78 25.67
C SER A 813 8.97 -2.75 26.88
N PRO A 814 8.45 -2.99 28.10
CA PRO A 814 9.28 -3.40 29.23
C PRO A 814 10.13 -4.64 28.90
N VAL A 815 11.24 -4.82 29.62
CA VAL A 815 12.24 -5.88 29.35
C VAL A 815 11.59 -7.27 29.37
N GLY A 816 11.74 -8.01 28.27
CA GLY A 816 11.43 -9.44 28.18
C GLY A 816 10.21 -9.83 27.34
N GLU A 817 9.43 -8.88 26.81
CA GLU A 817 8.33 -9.21 25.89
C GLU A 817 8.82 -9.47 24.46
N ARG A 818 7.97 -10.15 23.67
CA ARG A 818 8.23 -10.51 22.28
C ARG A 818 7.18 -9.92 21.36
N MET A 819 7.56 -9.68 20.12
CA MET A 819 6.68 -9.34 19.02
C MET A 819 6.78 -10.38 17.90
N TYR A 820 5.66 -10.67 17.24
CA TYR A 820 5.56 -11.54 16.09
C TYR A 820 5.71 -10.76 14.79
N ARG A 821 6.59 -11.22 13.91
CA ARG A 821 6.86 -10.68 12.56
C ARG A 821 5.88 -11.28 11.55
N THR A 822 4.91 -10.52 11.08
CA THR A 822 3.80 -11.07 10.27
C THR A 822 4.17 -11.36 8.82
N GLY A 823 5.20 -10.68 8.29
CA GLY A 823 5.48 -10.62 6.85
C GLY A 823 4.49 -9.78 6.05
N ASP A 824 3.52 -9.12 6.69
CA ASP A 824 2.52 -8.27 6.02
C ASP A 824 3.04 -6.84 5.89
N ARG A 825 2.87 -6.26 4.70
CA ARG A 825 3.23 -4.87 4.40
C ARG A 825 2.04 -3.98 4.71
N CYS A 826 2.20 -3.06 5.64
CA CYS A 826 1.15 -2.15 6.11
C CYS A 826 1.65 -0.71 6.19
N ARG A 827 0.75 0.25 6.38
CA ARG A 827 1.10 1.62 6.77
C ARG A 827 0.10 2.20 7.77
N TRP A 828 0.56 3.14 8.57
CA TRP A 828 -0.31 3.95 9.43
C TRP A 828 -1.04 4.99 8.59
N ARG A 829 -2.34 5.16 8.83
CA ARG A 829 -3.10 6.32 8.38
C ARG A 829 -3.03 7.44 9.42
N PRO A 830 -3.28 8.70 9.01
CA PRO A 830 -3.30 9.84 9.94
C PRO A 830 -4.34 9.72 11.07
N ASP A 831 -5.40 8.95 10.87
CA ASP A 831 -6.46 8.67 11.85
C ASP A 831 -6.09 7.55 12.85
N GLY A 832 -4.89 6.97 12.74
CA GLY A 832 -4.44 5.87 13.58
C GLY A 832 -4.93 4.49 13.14
N HIS A 833 -5.65 4.38 12.03
CA HIS A 833 -5.98 3.07 11.44
C HIS A 833 -4.78 2.49 10.67
N ILE A 834 -4.73 1.17 10.58
CA ILE A 834 -3.72 0.45 9.81
C ILE A 834 -4.29 0.06 8.46
N GLU A 835 -3.59 0.41 7.38
CA GLU A 835 -3.90 -0.01 6.02
C GLU A 835 -3.02 -1.19 5.61
N PHE A 836 -3.64 -2.26 5.12
CA PHE A 836 -2.95 -3.44 4.60
C PHE A 836 -2.63 -3.25 3.10
N LEU A 837 -1.36 -3.41 2.72
CA LEU A 837 -0.84 -3.16 1.37
C LEU A 837 -0.42 -4.44 0.63
N GLY A 838 -0.47 -5.60 1.30
CA GLY A 838 -0.05 -6.89 0.74
C GLY A 838 0.97 -7.62 1.62
N ARG A 839 1.68 -8.57 1.03
CA ARG A 839 2.71 -9.37 1.71
C ARG A 839 4.10 -9.06 1.20
N THR A 840 5.09 -9.22 2.07
CA THR A 840 6.52 -9.09 1.74
C THR A 840 7.14 -10.42 1.27
N ASP A 841 6.47 -11.54 1.56
CA ASP A 841 6.85 -12.89 1.14
C ASP A 841 5.90 -13.45 0.07
N HIS A 842 6.12 -14.71 -0.31
CA HIS A 842 5.33 -15.41 -1.33
C HIS A 842 4.13 -16.16 -0.76
N GLN A 843 3.78 -15.94 0.51
CA GLN A 843 2.57 -16.53 1.06
C GLN A 843 1.35 -15.82 0.50
N VAL A 844 0.27 -16.57 0.30
CA VAL A 844 -0.98 -16.05 -0.24
C VAL A 844 -2.17 -16.51 0.58
N LYS A 845 -3.27 -15.76 0.49
CA LYS A 845 -4.57 -16.09 1.08
C LYS A 845 -5.55 -16.33 -0.06
N ILE A 846 -6.05 -17.55 -0.17
CA ILE A 846 -7.00 -17.95 -1.22
C ILE A 846 -8.19 -18.62 -0.56
N ARG A 847 -9.37 -18.02 -0.71
CA ARG A 847 -10.63 -18.47 -0.10
C ARG A 847 -10.51 -18.60 1.43
N GLY A 848 -9.73 -17.73 2.05
CA GLY A 848 -9.37 -17.74 3.48
C GLY A 848 -8.28 -18.71 3.88
N HIS A 849 -7.84 -19.62 2.99
CA HIS A 849 -6.76 -20.55 3.29
C HIS A 849 -5.41 -19.84 3.14
N ARG A 850 -4.59 -19.94 4.18
CA ARG A 850 -3.20 -19.49 4.17
C ARG A 850 -2.36 -20.56 3.46
N ILE A 851 -1.79 -20.20 2.31
CA ILE A 851 -1.04 -21.12 1.44
C ILE A 851 0.37 -20.57 1.25
N GLU A 852 1.36 -21.40 1.55
CA GLU A 852 2.77 -21.13 1.25
C GLU A 852 3.05 -21.66 -0.16
N LEU A 853 3.31 -20.78 -1.13
CA LEU A 853 3.57 -21.21 -2.51
C LEU A 853 4.80 -22.14 -2.61
N GLY A 854 5.77 -21.95 -1.73
CA GLY A 854 6.93 -22.84 -1.62
C GLY A 854 6.60 -24.27 -1.19
N GLU A 855 5.50 -24.50 -0.45
CA GLU A 855 5.03 -25.87 -0.13
C GLU A 855 4.56 -26.59 -1.40
N ILE A 856 3.88 -25.88 -2.30
CA ILE A 856 3.46 -26.40 -3.60
C ILE A 856 4.69 -26.68 -4.47
N ASP A 857 5.61 -25.73 -4.54
CA ASP A 857 6.87 -25.87 -5.31
C ASP A 857 7.66 -27.09 -4.86
N ALA A 858 7.81 -27.30 -3.54
CA ALA A 858 8.52 -28.45 -3.00
C ALA A 858 7.86 -29.78 -3.40
N ARG A 859 6.52 -29.88 -3.35
CA ARG A 859 5.79 -31.10 -3.74
C ARG A 859 5.83 -31.35 -5.24
N LEU A 860 5.81 -30.29 -6.05
CA LEU A 860 6.02 -30.40 -7.49
C LEU A 860 7.43 -30.92 -7.80
N LEU A 861 8.45 -30.45 -7.07
CA LEU A 861 9.83 -30.90 -7.23
C LEU A 861 10.07 -32.37 -6.81
N ASP A 862 9.22 -32.92 -5.93
CA ASP A 862 9.22 -34.35 -5.58
C ASP A 862 8.71 -35.24 -6.73
N HIS A 863 8.03 -34.68 -7.73
CA HIS A 863 7.52 -35.44 -8.88
C HIS A 863 8.68 -35.85 -9.82
N PRO A 864 8.77 -37.13 -10.26
CA PRO A 864 9.89 -37.62 -11.06
C PRO A 864 10.03 -36.93 -12.42
N GLY A 865 8.96 -36.32 -12.94
CA GLY A 865 8.97 -35.58 -14.21
C GLY A 865 9.38 -34.11 -14.11
N VAL A 866 9.58 -33.54 -12.92
CA VAL A 866 9.78 -32.09 -12.72
C VAL A 866 11.22 -31.79 -12.28
N ALA A 867 11.86 -30.83 -12.96
CA ALA A 867 13.22 -30.37 -12.68
C ALA A 867 13.23 -29.07 -11.87
N GLU A 868 12.40 -28.11 -12.26
CA GLU A 868 12.20 -26.84 -11.57
C GLU A 868 10.70 -26.54 -11.49
N ALA A 869 10.26 -25.88 -10.41
CA ALA A 869 8.89 -25.45 -10.23
C ALA A 869 8.84 -24.08 -9.54
N VAL A 870 7.95 -23.21 -10.00
CA VAL A 870 7.57 -21.99 -9.29
C VAL A 870 6.08 -21.74 -9.42
N THR A 871 5.41 -21.60 -8.28
CA THR A 871 3.98 -21.32 -8.20
C THR A 871 3.78 -19.84 -7.90
N VAL A 872 2.79 -19.24 -8.56
CA VAL A 872 2.38 -17.85 -8.32
C VAL A 872 0.87 -17.74 -8.22
N LEU A 873 0.39 -16.76 -7.46
CA LEU A 873 -0.99 -16.32 -7.51
C LEU A 873 -1.15 -15.32 -8.66
N ARG A 874 -1.97 -15.66 -9.65
CA ARG A 874 -2.41 -14.72 -10.70
C ARG A 874 -3.71 -14.05 -10.26
N GLN A 875 -3.80 -12.75 -10.49
CA GLN A 875 -4.98 -11.90 -10.24
C GLN A 875 -5.37 -11.09 -11.48
N ASP A 876 -5.08 -11.64 -12.66
CA ASP A 876 -5.38 -11.05 -13.97
C ASP A 876 -6.85 -11.23 -14.40
N THR A 877 -7.61 -12.03 -13.64
CA THR A 877 -9.06 -12.26 -13.79
C THR A 877 -9.82 -11.82 -12.52
N ASP A 878 -11.16 -11.77 -12.58
CA ASP A 878 -12.00 -11.41 -11.43
C ASP A 878 -11.79 -12.31 -10.19
N GLU A 879 -11.35 -13.56 -10.41
CA GLU A 879 -11.02 -14.51 -9.34
C GLU A 879 -9.50 -14.83 -9.33
N PRO A 880 -8.82 -14.77 -8.16
CA PRO A 880 -7.42 -15.19 -8.03
C PRO A 880 -7.24 -16.70 -8.25
N ARG A 881 -6.21 -17.11 -8.99
CA ARG A 881 -5.88 -18.53 -9.23
C ARG A 881 -4.40 -18.86 -9.07
N LEU A 882 -4.12 -20.07 -8.59
CA LEU A 882 -2.76 -20.60 -8.49
C LEU A 882 -2.31 -21.13 -9.86
N VAL A 883 -1.14 -20.70 -10.31
CA VAL A 883 -0.51 -21.18 -11.54
C VAL A 883 0.87 -21.72 -11.20
N ALA A 884 1.13 -22.98 -11.56
CA ALA A 884 2.44 -23.61 -11.42
C ALA A 884 3.21 -23.55 -12.75
N TYR A 885 4.40 -22.98 -12.74
CA TYR A 885 5.31 -22.96 -13.88
C TYR A 885 6.39 -24.00 -13.67
N LEU A 886 6.57 -24.89 -14.64
CA LEU A 886 7.40 -26.08 -14.49
C LEU A 886 8.42 -26.19 -15.61
N VAL A 887 9.62 -26.67 -15.26
CA VAL A 887 10.62 -27.15 -16.22
C VAL A 887 10.69 -28.67 -16.09
N PRO A 888 10.45 -29.44 -17.17
CA PRO A 888 10.44 -30.90 -17.12
C PRO A 888 11.86 -31.49 -17.07
N ARG A 889 12.02 -32.69 -16.49
CA ARG A 889 13.26 -33.46 -16.58
C ARG A 889 13.44 -34.10 -17.97
N PRO A 890 14.68 -34.45 -18.37
CA PRO A 890 14.91 -35.25 -19.57
C PRO A 890 14.18 -36.61 -19.46
N GLY A 891 13.15 -36.85 -20.28
CA GLY A 891 12.34 -38.06 -20.21
C GLY A 891 10.86 -37.88 -20.55
N GLY A 892 10.35 -36.65 -20.56
CA GLY A 892 8.99 -36.32 -21.00
C GLY A 892 8.40 -35.14 -20.22
N VAL A 893 7.38 -34.49 -20.81
CA VAL A 893 6.61 -33.44 -20.15
C VAL A 893 5.50 -34.12 -19.32
N PRO A 894 5.45 -33.93 -18.00
CA PRO A 894 4.38 -34.51 -17.18
C PRO A 894 3.04 -33.85 -17.55
N GLU A 895 1.98 -34.68 -17.62
CA GLU A 895 0.64 -34.18 -17.91
C GLU A 895 0.04 -33.44 -16.71
N SER A 896 -0.77 -32.41 -16.96
CA SER A 896 -1.40 -31.62 -15.88
C SER A 896 -2.24 -32.46 -14.93
N ALA A 897 -2.91 -33.49 -15.43
CA ALA A 897 -3.72 -34.42 -14.63
C ALA A 897 -2.85 -35.24 -13.66
N ASP A 898 -1.69 -35.73 -14.12
CA ASP A 898 -0.71 -36.48 -13.32
C ASP A 898 -0.12 -35.59 -12.20
N LEU A 899 0.28 -34.36 -12.55
CA LEU A 899 0.78 -33.39 -11.58
C LEU A 899 -0.26 -33.04 -10.52
N ARG A 900 -1.52 -32.82 -10.93
CA ARG A 900 -2.61 -32.53 -10.01
C ARG A 900 -2.90 -33.71 -9.09
N HIS A 901 -2.88 -34.93 -9.62
CA HIS A 901 -3.06 -36.16 -8.84
C HIS A 901 -1.95 -36.33 -7.80
N HIS A 902 -0.69 -36.14 -8.21
CA HIS A 902 0.47 -36.17 -7.31
C HIS A 902 0.33 -35.16 -6.17
N LEU A 903 -0.06 -33.91 -6.47
CA LEU A 903 -0.27 -32.89 -5.44
C LEU A 903 -1.45 -33.20 -4.51
N ALA A 904 -2.58 -33.66 -5.06
CA ALA A 904 -3.79 -33.99 -4.30
C ALA A 904 -3.56 -35.11 -3.25
N SER A 905 -2.54 -35.96 -3.45
CA SER A 905 -2.17 -36.99 -2.48
C SER A 905 -1.64 -36.44 -1.16
N SER A 906 -1.12 -35.21 -1.14
CA SER A 906 -0.37 -34.66 0.01
C SER A 906 -0.75 -33.23 0.40
N LEU A 907 -1.36 -32.46 -0.50
CA LEU A 907 -1.78 -31.08 -0.27
C LEU A 907 -3.30 -30.96 -0.11
N PRO A 908 -3.78 -30.00 0.69
CA PRO A 908 -5.19 -29.62 0.71
C PRO A 908 -5.66 -29.14 -0.66
N GLN A 909 -6.95 -29.34 -0.95
CA GLN A 909 -7.54 -28.94 -2.24
C GLN A 909 -7.33 -27.47 -2.59
N ALA A 910 -7.41 -26.56 -1.61
CA ALA A 910 -7.20 -25.13 -1.82
C ALA A 910 -5.77 -24.77 -2.29
N ALA A 911 -4.78 -25.65 -2.06
CA ALA A 911 -3.39 -25.47 -2.45
C ALA A 911 -3.05 -26.09 -3.82
N LEU A 912 -4.03 -26.67 -4.53
CA LEU A 912 -3.81 -27.23 -5.86
C LEU A 912 -3.82 -26.14 -6.93
N PRO A 913 -2.77 -26.04 -7.78
CA PRO A 913 -2.78 -25.15 -8.93
C PRO A 913 -3.94 -25.43 -9.89
N SER A 914 -4.53 -24.36 -10.42
CA SER A 914 -5.57 -24.41 -11.46
C SER A 914 -4.97 -24.57 -12.86
N ASP A 915 -3.77 -24.01 -13.07
CA ASP A 915 -3.06 -24.07 -14.34
C ASP A 915 -1.63 -24.58 -14.13
N TYR A 916 -1.14 -25.38 -15.09
CA TYR A 916 0.25 -25.87 -15.16
C TYR A 916 0.85 -25.40 -16.48
N VAL A 917 1.88 -24.56 -16.41
CA VAL A 917 2.55 -23.96 -17.58
C VAL A 917 3.95 -24.53 -17.71
N ILE A 918 4.22 -25.20 -18.83
CA ILE A 918 5.52 -25.81 -19.09
C ILE A 918 6.43 -24.80 -19.78
N LEU A 919 7.64 -24.62 -19.24
CA LEU A 919 8.68 -23.73 -19.76
C LEU A 919 9.97 -24.52 -20.04
N ASP A 920 10.72 -24.07 -21.04
CA ASP A 920 12.07 -24.61 -21.30
C ASP A 920 13.05 -24.28 -20.16
N ARG A 921 12.86 -23.10 -19.54
CA ARG A 921 13.60 -22.61 -18.37
C ARG A 921 12.79 -21.55 -17.64
N LEU A 922 13.01 -21.40 -16.34
CA LEU A 922 12.44 -20.29 -15.59
C LEU A 922 13.14 -18.97 -15.99
N PRO A 923 12.39 -17.86 -16.21
CA PRO A 923 12.97 -16.56 -16.45
C PRO A 923 13.71 -16.10 -15.19
N LEU A 924 14.92 -15.57 -15.33
CA LEU A 924 15.75 -15.09 -14.23
C LEU A 924 15.97 -13.58 -14.36
N ASN A 925 15.99 -12.87 -13.24
CA ASN A 925 16.37 -11.46 -13.18
C ASN A 925 17.90 -11.30 -13.24
N ALA A 926 18.37 -10.05 -13.28
CA ALA A 926 19.81 -9.71 -13.31
C ALA A 926 20.64 -10.31 -12.15
N ASN A 927 19.99 -10.74 -11.06
CA ASN A 927 20.61 -11.35 -9.88
C ASN A 927 20.51 -12.89 -9.89
N GLY A 928 20.08 -13.51 -10.99
CA GLY A 928 19.97 -14.97 -11.11
C GLY A 928 18.83 -15.61 -10.30
N LYS A 929 17.87 -14.81 -9.80
CA LYS A 929 16.64 -15.31 -9.14
C LYS A 929 15.50 -15.36 -10.15
N VAL A 930 14.52 -16.24 -9.94
CA VAL A 930 13.31 -16.31 -10.79
C VAL A 930 12.62 -14.94 -10.85
N ASP A 931 12.47 -14.43 -12.06
CA ASP A 931 11.72 -13.22 -12.37
C ASP A 931 10.24 -13.56 -12.58
N ARG A 932 9.46 -13.44 -11.49
CA ARG A 932 8.03 -13.75 -11.50
C ARG A 932 7.21 -12.79 -12.36
N ALA A 933 7.68 -11.57 -12.57
CA ALA A 933 6.99 -10.60 -13.42
C ALA A 933 7.15 -10.95 -14.92
N ALA A 934 8.24 -11.62 -15.27
CA ALA A 934 8.50 -12.12 -16.62
C ALA A 934 7.84 -13.47 -16.93
N LEU A 935 7.14 -14.09 -15.97
CA LEU A 935 6.41 -15.35 -16.24
C LEU A 935 5.27 -15.08 -17.24
N PRO A 936 5.12 -15.90 -18.29
CA PRO A 936 4.07 -15.72 -19.30
C PRO A 936 2.69 -15.95 -18.69
N ALA A 937 1.67 -15.25 -19.14
CA ALA A 937 0.30 -15.57 -18.76
C ALA A 937 -0.03 -17.01 -19.22
N PRO A 938 -0.83 -17.79 -18.46
CA PRO A 938 -1.35 -19.05 -18.97
C PRO A 938 -2.12 -18.74 -20.25
N THR A 939 -1.66 -19.27 -21.38
CA THR A 939 -2.49 -19.22 -22.59
C THR A 939 -3.72 -20.06 -22.30
N ALA A 940 -4.91 -19.45 -22.36
CA ALA A 940 -6.14 -20.19 -22.62
C ALA A 940 -5.79 -21.15 -23.77
N ARG A 941 -5.99 -22.46 -23.54
CA ARG A 941 -5.57 -23.52 -24.47
C ARG A 941 -5.65 -23.01 -25.91
N PRO A 942 -4.55 -23.03 -26.69
CA PRO A 942 -4.68 -22.94 -28.13
C PRO A 942 -5.66 -24.04 -28.53
N THR A 943 -6.75 -23.64 -29.17
CA THR A 943 -7.48 -24.51 -30.07
C THR A 943 -6.52 -24.91 -31.21
N ALA A 944 -5.59 -25.82 -30.92
CA ALA A 944 -4.92 -26.60 -31.93
C ALA A 944 -5.92 -27.70 -32.31
N VAL A 945 -6.42 -27.80 -33.54
CA VAL A 945 -5.66 -27.80 -34.78
C VAL A 945 -6.44 -27.10 -35.90
N ALA A 946 -5.69 -26.47 -36.79
CA ALA A 946 -6.13 -26.00 -38.10
C ALA A 946 -7.18 -26.93 -38.73
N ALA A 947 -8.23 -26.30 -39.27
CA ALA A 947 -9.21 -26.93 -40.14
C ALA A 947 -8.52 -27.61 -41.34
N GLY A 948 -8.26 -28.91 -41.20
CA GLY A 948 -8.27 -29.85 -42.32
C GLY A 948 -9.69 -30.40 -42.45
N PRO A 949 -10.28 -30.46 -43.65
CA PRO A 949 -11.64 -30.93 -43.79
C PRO A 949 -11.74 -32.43 -43.55
N VAL A 950 -12.83 -32.83 -42.91
CA VAL A 950 -13.40 -34.18 -42.73
C VAL A 950 -13.06 -34.88 -41.41
N GLY A 951 -14.09 -35.06 -40.56
CA GLY A 951 -14.13 -36.17 -39.60
C GLY A 951 -15.00 -36.00 -38.35
N ALA A 952 -16.32 -36.14 -38.50
CA ALA A 952 -17.30 -36.48 -37.46
C ALA A 952 -17.53 -35.48 -36.30
N ALA A 953 -18.69 -34.81 -36.37
CA ALA A 953 -19.46 -34.46 -35.19
C ALA A 953 -19.59 -35.71 -34.28
N GLY A 954 -19.16 -35.59 -33.02
CA GLY A 954 -19.71 -36.44 -31.97
C GLY A 954 -21.24 -36.24 -31.93
N PRO A 955 -22.02 -37.24 -31.51
CA PRO A 955 -23.47 -37.14 -31.57
C PRO A 955 -23.92 -35.83 -30.90
N VAL A 956 -24.79 -35.10 -31.59
CA VAL A 956 -25.75 -34.25 -30.88
C VAL A 956 -26.50 -35.22 -29.99
N ASP A 957 -26.15 -35.27 -28.70
CA ASP A 957 -26.90 -36.10 -27.76
C ASP A 957 -28.34 -35.59 -27.77
N ASP A 958 -29.25 -36.39 -28.34
CA ASP A 958 -30.70 -36.16 -28.35
C ASP A 958 -31.31 -36.19 -26.94
N ASP A 959 -30.49 -36.26 -25.88
CA ASP A 959 -30.93 -36.26 -24.49
C ASP A 959 -31.16 -34.82 -23.98
N PRO A 960 -32.42 -34.44 -23.69
CA PRO A 960 -32.77 -33.11 -23.20
C PRO A 960 -32.09 -32.75 -21.87
N LEU A 961 -31.81 -33.72 -21.00
CA LEU A 961 -31.13 -33.51 -19.72
C LEU A 961 -29.66 -33.15 -19.94
N VAL A 962 -28.97 -33.89 -20.81
CA VAL A 962 -27.56 -33.62 -21.14
C VAL A 962 -27.42 -32.24 -21.80
N ALA A 963 -28.36 -31.87 -22.68
CA ALA A 963 -28.40 -30.53 -23.29
C ALA A 963 -28.60 -29.42 -22.24
N GLN A 964 -29.48 -29.63 -21.25
CA GLN A 964 -29.71 -28.68 -20.17
C GLN A 964 -28.51 -28.54 -19.23
N LEU A 965 -27.86 -29.65 -18.87
CA LEU A 965 -26.64 -29.64 -18.07
C LEU A 965 -25.48 -28.96 -18.81
N ARG A 966 -25.34 -29.22 -20.12
CA ARG A 966 -24.36 -28.52 -20.96
C ARG A 966 -24.58 -27.01 -20.95
N LEU A 967 -25.82 -26.53 -21.10
CA LEU A 967 -26.13 -25.09 -21.00
C LEU A 967 -25.75 -24.51 -19.64
N ILE A 968 -26.00 -25.23 -18.55
CA ILE A 968 -25.61 -24.78 -17.20
C ILE A 968 -24.08 -24.65 -17.11
N TRP A 969 -23.32 -25.62 -17.60
CA TRP A 969 -21.85 -25.57 -17.64
C TRP A 969 -21.36 -24.40 -18.49
N GLN A 970 -21.89 -24.25 -19.71
CA GLN A 970 -21.51 -23.17 -20.63
C GLN A 970 -21.75 -21.78 -20.02
N GLU A 971 -22.87 -21.59 -19.32
CA GLU A 971 -23.19 -20.31 -18.69
C GLU A 971 -22.32 -20.02 -17.46
N VAL A 972 -22.00 -21.03 -16.66
CA VAL A 972 -21.20 -20.85 -15.43
C VAL A 972 -19.71 -20.72 -15.76
N LEU A 973 -19.19 -21.54 -16.67
CA LEU A 973 -17.78 -21.54 -17.09
C LEU A 973 -17.48 -20.48 -18.17
N ARG A 974 -18.52 -19.93 -18.81
CA ARG A 974 -18.42 -19.00 -19.96
C ARG A 974 -17.64 -19.59 -21.15
N ILE A 975 -17.76 -20.90 -21.37
CA ILE A 975 -17.17 -21.62 -22.51
C ILE A 975 -18.30 -21.98 -23.48
N PRO A 976 -18.24 -21.58 -24.76
CA PRO A 976 -19.35 -21.73 -25.70
C PRO A 976 -19.54 -23.17 -26.24
N ASP A 977 -18.50 -24.01 -26.22
CA ASP A 977 -18.60 -25.41 -26.64
C ASP A 977 -17.89 -26.30 -25.62
N ILE A 978 -18.63 -27.26 -25.06
CA ILE A 978 -18.17 -28.15 -23.98
C ILE A 978 -18.62 -29.57 -24.33
N GLY A 979 -17.67 -30.50 -24.39
CA GLY A 979 -17.93 -31.92 -24.61
C GLY A 979 -18.55 -32.59 -23.37
N VAL A 980 -19.41 -33.60 -23.55
CA VAL A 980 -20.10 -34.25 -22.41
C VAL A 980 -19.20 -35.08 -21.49
N HIS A 981 -18.03 -35.45 -21.99
CA HIS A 981 -16.99 -36.20 -21.27
C HIS A 981 -15.79 -35.32 -20.87
N GLU A 982 -15.89 -34.01 -21.08
CA GLU A 982 -14.84 -33.10 -20.61
C GLU A 982 -14.96 -32.91 -19.10
N ASP A 983 -13.85 -33.08 -18.41
CA ASP A 983 -13.75 -32.94 -16.96
C ASP A 983 -13.97 -31.48 -16.55
N LEU A 984 -14.89 -31.24 -15.61
CA LEU A 984 -15.25 -29.91 -15.11
C LEU A 984 -14.02 -29.12 -14.63
N PHE A 985 -13.05 -29.76 -14.00
CA PHE A 985 -11.85 -29.09 -13.50
C PHE A 985 -10.84 -28.79 -14.61
N ASP A 986 -10.76 -29.65 -15.63
CA ASP A 986 -9.96 -29.37 -16.84
C ASP A 986 -10.51 -28.18 -17.64
N LEU A 987 -11.80 -27.90 -17.48
CA LEU A 987 -12.48 -26.71 -18.02
C LEU A 987 -12.30 -25.45 -17.15
N GLY A 988 -11.46 -25.51 -16.12
CA GLY A 988 -11.26 -24.40 -15.17
C GLY A 988 -12.31 -24.34 -14.05
N GLY A 989 -13.11 -25.39 -13.89
CA GLY A 989 -14.05 -25.52 -12.79
C GLY A 989 -13.35 -25.65 -11.43
N HIS A 990 -13.96 -25.09 -10.41
CA HIS A 990 -13.53 -25.20 -9.01
C HIS A 990 -14.74 -25.24 -8.09
N SER A 991 -14.53 -25.36 -6.77
CA SER A 991 -15.63 -25.57 -5.80
C SER A 991 -16.74 -24.52 -5.87
N LEU A 992 -16.41 -23.24 -6.14
CA LEU A 992 -17.42 -22.20 -6.38
C LEU A 992 -18.19 -22.38 -7.71
N THR A 993 -17.51 -22.79 -8.79
CA THR A 993 -18.14 -23.16 -10.06
C THR A 993 -19.10 -24.33 -9.86
N ILE A 994 -18.70 -25.32 -9.07
CA ILE A 994 -19.54 -26.48 -8.69
C ILE A 994 -20.78 -26.00 -7.95
N THR A 995 -20.66 -25.12 -6.95
CA THR A 995 -21.82 -24.53 -6.25
C THR A 995 -22.75 -23.83 -7.24
N ARG A 996 -22.23 -22.99 -8.13
CA ARG A 996 -23.04 -22.25 -9.12
C ARG A 996 -23.75 -23.21 -10.08
N ILE A 997 -23.07 -24.25 -10.50
CA ILE A 997 -23.61 -25.31 -11.33
C ILE A 997 -24.72 -26.07 -10.60
N SER A 998 -24.46 -26.58 -9.39
CA SER A 998 -25.44 -27.32 -8.58
C SER A 998 -26.67 -26.47 -8.25
N GLY A 999 -26.46 -25.21 -7.87
CA GLY A 999 -27.56 -24.26 -7.64
C GLY A 999 -28.42 -24.02 -8.89
N ARG A 1000 -27.82 -23.98 -10.09
CA ARG A 1000 -28.57 -23.88 -11.36
C ARG A 1000 -29.24 -25.18 -11.75
N ILE A 1001 -28.65 -26.34 -11.45
CA ILE A 1001 -29.29 -27.65 -11.60
C ILE A 1001 -30.55 -27.70 -10.72
N GLN A 1002 -30.44 -27.33 -9.46
CA GLN A 1002 -31.59 -27.30 -8.55
C GLN A 1002 -32.66 -26.31 -9.04
N GLN A 1003 -32.27 -25.11 -9.47
CA GLN A 1003 -33.20 -24.10 -9.97
C GLN A 1003 -33.94 -24.52 -11.25
N ARG A 1004 -33.24 -25.15 -12.21
CA ARG A 1004 -33.79 -25.48 -13.55
C ARG A 1004 -34.40 -26.87 -13.62
N LEU A 1005 -33.86 -27.82 -12.87
CA LEU A 1005 -34.18 -29.24 -12.97
C LEU A 1005 -34.93 -29.78 -11.75
N GLY A 1006 -34.97 -29.02 -10.65
CA GLY A 1006 -35.61 -29.41 -9.40
C GLY A 1006 -34.96 -30.61 -8.70
N VAL A 1007 -33.68 -30.86 -9.00
CA VAL A 1007 -32.91 -31.97 -8.45
C VAL A 1007 -31.72 -31.43 -7.69
N ASP A 1008 -31.56 -31.89 -6.45
CA ASP A 1008 -30.42 -31.54 -5.63
C ASP A 1008 -29.30 -32.56 -5.88
N VAL A 1009 -28.17 -32.08 -6.41
CA VAL A 1009 -27.01 -32.92 -6.70
C VAL A 1009 -25.95 -32.62 -5.63
N PRO A 1010 -25.57 -33.62 -4.80
CA PRO A 1010 -24.56 -33.44 -3.77
C PRO A 1010 -23.26 -32.88 -4.36
N LEU A 1011 -22.64 -31.91 -3.69
CA LEU A 1011 -21.40 -31.28 -4.18
C LEU A 1011 -20.25 -32.31 -4.34
N ASP A 1012 -20.23 -33.34 -3.50
CA ASP A 1012 -19.23 -34.41 -3.52
C ASP A 1012 -19.24 -35.20 -4.84
N ALA A 1013 -20.41 -35.36 -5.47
CA ALA A 1013 -20.54 -36.04 -6.75
C ALA A 1013 -19.78 -35.35 -7.90
N PHE A 1014 -19.56 -34.04 -7.81
CA PHE A 1014 -18.78 -33.31 -8.82
C PHE A 1014 -17.27 -33.52 -8.66
N PHE A 1015 -16.82 -34.03 -7.51
CA PHE A 1015 -15.43 -34.39 -7.27
C PHE A 1015 -15.14 -35.84 -7.66
N ASP A 1016 -16.12 -36.73 -7.46
CA ASP A 1016 -16.00 -38.14 -7.80
C ASP A 1016 -16.23 -38.42 -9.30
N THR A 1017 -17.14 -37.69 -9.93
CA THR A 1017 -17.53 -37.87 -11.34
C THR A 1017 -17.74 -36.52 -12.05
N PRO A 1018 -16.65 -35.90 -12.56
CA PRO A 1018 -16.65 -34.49 -12.93
C PRO A 1018 -17.17 -34.16 -14.34
N THR A 1019 -17.81 -35.09 -15.05
CA THR A 1019 -18.29 -34.85 -16.43
C THR A 1019 -19.80 -34.65 -16.53
N ILE A 1020 -20.26 -33.94 -17.57
CA ILE A 1020 -21.71 -33.74 -17.82
C ILE A 1020 -22.45 -35.07 -17.96
N ALA A 1021 -21.82 -36.07 -18.61
CA ALA A 1021 -22.40 -37.39 -18.80
C ALA A 1021 -22.65 -38.11 -17.46
N GLU A 1022 -21.68 -38.08 -16.55
CA GLU A 1022 -21.81 -38.76 -15.25
C GLU A 1022 -22.77 -38.03 -14.31
N ILE A 1023 -22.74 -36.69 -14.30
CA ILE A 1023 -23.73 -35.90 -13.53
C ILE A 1023 -25.16 -36.14 -14.07
N ALA A 1024 -25.33 -36.33 -15.38
CA ALA A 1024 -26.62 -36.70 -15.94
C ALA A 1024 -27.13 -38.04 -15.41
N ASP A 1025 -26.26 -39.03 -15.20
CA ASP A 1025 -26.63 -40.32 -14.60
C ASP A 1025 -27.06 -40.16 -13.14
N ILE A 1026 -26.38 -39.33 -12.36
CA ILE A 1026 -26.76 -39.04 -10.97
C ILE A 1026 -28.12 -38.35 -10.93
N VAL A 1027 -28.35 -37.35 -11.78
CA VAL A 1027 -29.66 -36.67 -11.87
C VAL A 1027 -30.77 -37.65 -12.25
N ARG A 1028 -30.51 -38.61 -13.16
CA ARG A 1028 -31.47 -39.67 -13.51
C ARG A 1028 -31.74 -40.60 -12.33
N GLN A 1029 -30.73 -40.94 -11.54
CA GLN A 1029 -30.88 -41.80 -10.37
C GLN A 1029 -31.72 -41.14 -9.29
N VAL A 1030 -31.42 -39.88 -8.94
CA VAL A 1030 -32.19 -39.11 -7.94
C VAL A 1030 -33.66 -38.93 -8.39
N ARG A 1031 -33.90 -38.73 -9.70
CA ARG A 1031 -35.26 -38.64 -10.27
C ARG A 1031 -36.05 -39.95 -10.26
N LYS A 1032 -35.39 -41.11 -10.17
CA LYS A 1032 -36.07 -42.41 -10.04
C LYS A 1032 -36.40 -42.76 -8.60
N GLU A 1033 -35.69 -42.17 -7.64
CA GLU A 1033 -35.84 -42.40 -6.20
C GLU A 1033 -36.79 -41.38 -5.54
N SER A 1034 -37.12 -40.30 -6.25
CA SER A 1034 -38.16 -39.31 -5.91
C SER A 1034 -39.49 -39.64 -6.57
#